data_AF-A0A1F7S016-F1
#
_entry.id   AF-A0A1F7S016-F1
#
_cell.length_a   1.000
_cell.length_b   1.000
_cell.length_c   1.000
_cell.angle_alpha   90.00
_cell.angle_beta   90.00
_cell.angle_gamma   90.00
#
_symmetry.space_group_name_H-M   'P 1'
#
loop_
_entity.id
_entity.type
_entity.pdbx_description
1 polymer ?
#
loop_
_entity_poly.entity_id
_entity_poly.type
_entity_poly.pdbx_seq_one_letter_code
_entity_poly.pdbx_strand_id
1 'polypeptide(L)'
;MKKFNICVWIVLPFLISGTSGWCSETYSWENPIPQGNTIRSMCIIDTANILMCTNYGTLLIGGADSWTIVETGFRGRLNDIWAAGRDNIWAAGASGAILHYDGTNWTNTGGIVSDELFGIWGTDSSDIFVVGGNGIIMHYNGSSWSNMSSGVTTQLRKAWGNASNDVFVAGYNGTILHFDGAAWSSMKSGTLGVLLSVWGTSGTSAYVAGYFGTILHYNGSVWSQMTSSVTSQLNSVWGASETDIYAGGNNGTILHYDGISWSSVSSPVHNNLETVRGLNSSEIYAAGEGGVILSKGSASWNKTSIGPHDNFDAIWGTPSNLLFTAGESGSIYHFDGNSWNTMVSGTSNTLDGIWGSSQTDIFTVGSAGTLIHYNGTDWSSISTGVTDWLTSVWGFGSDDVYMVGTSGKILRYDGTTIHDITSPTRFTLQAIRGTSSSDIFVTGYNGTILHYDGADWSIMDSPTTSWLSAIWTFDETNVYACGDAGTVIHYDGTTWEKITAPTSEWLYSIWGKNENEIYFCGTNGAFLSLKNSIWSVIPVGTFNILNGMYMIGGDNLYIAGQYGTILRYWLDLTELNYAWCRGLNLISIPVEIPGLSNADQLLEVFCDMSADAAWKYNCDTGTFLSWTRLDPGSGFQVQAGDPLWINSRSPGICNWHINGRLHTDIEYSLCKGFSMVSVPVYTTSITTASELLASIPSCTAVYRWKRSEDCDNASGFDAYFIISSPDEDFPLFPGGAYWVNCKTATTWIPPNP
;
A
#
# COMPACT_ATOMS: atom_id res chain seq x y z
N MET A 1 -25.05 -16.97 54.94
CA MET A 1 -24.62 -18.32 54.48
C MET A 1 -24.23 -18.21 53.01
N LYS A 2 -23.25 -19.02 52.61
CA LYS A 2 -22.17 -18.70 51.65
C LYS A 2 -22.61 -18.39 50.21
N LYS A 3 -21.94 -17.39 49.64
CA LYS A 3 -21.83 -17.03 48.22
C LYS A 3 -21.21 -18.18 47.41
N PHE A 4 -21.70 -18.40 46.20
CA PHE A 4 -20.89 -18.82 45.05
C PHE A 4 -21.26 -17.90 43.89
N ASN A 5 -20.31 -17.04 43.51
CA ASN A 5 -20.30 -16.33 42.24
C ASN A 5 -19.81 -17.32 41.18
N ILE A 6 -20.55 -17.49 40.09
CA ILE A 6 -20.02 -18.09 38.86
C ILE A 6 -19.86 -16.93 37.87
N CYS A 7 -18.61 -16.53 37.64
CA CYS A 7 -18.22 -15.75 36.48
C CYS A 7 -18.21 -16.70 35.29
N VAL A 8 -19.14 -16.52 34.36
CA VAL A 8 -18.98 -17.03 32.99
C VAL A 8 -18.23 -15.93 32.25
N TRP A 9 -17.00 -16.19 31.83
CA TRP A 9 -16.30 -15.33 30.88
C TRP A 9 -17.01 -15.46 29.53
N ILE A 10 -17.95 -14.55 29.32
CA ILE A 10 -18.58 -14.28 28.03
C ILE A 10 -17.52 -13.62 27.15
N VAL A 11 -17.42 -14.10 25.92
CA VAL A 11 -16.78 -13.44 24.77
C VAL A 11 -17.07 -11.95 24.83
N LEU A 12 -16.06 -11.15 25.18
CA LEU A 12 -16.08 -9.71 24.96
C LEU A 12 -15.75 -9.50 23.48
N PRO A 13 -16.71 -9.09 22.62
CA PRO A 13 -16.32 -8.30 21.48
C PRO A 13 -15.79 -6.99 22.07
N PHE A 14 -14.51 -6.70 21.88
CA PHE A 14 -14.08 -5.31 21.97
C PHE A 14 -14.94 -4.53 20.97
N LEU A 15 -15.72 -3.60 21.51
CA LEU A 15 -16.31 -2.48 20.80
C LEU A 15 -15.17 -1.67 20.19
N ILE A 16 -14.73 -2.07 19.00
CA ILE A 16 -14.20 -1.14 18.01
C ILE A 16 -15.43 -0.58 17.30
N SER A 17 -15.52 0.74 17.28
CA SER A 17 -16.47 1.51 16.49
C SER A 17 -16.54 0.98 15.06
N GLY A 18 -17.76 0.96 14.51
CA GLY A 18 -18.12 0.20 13.32
C GLY A 18 -17.13 0.30 12.16
N THR A 19 -16.54 -0.85 11.84
CA THR A 19 -16.32 -1.28 10.46
C THR A 19 -16.79 -2.73 10.39
N SER A 20 -17.52 -3.06 9.33
CA SER A 20 -17.82 -4.43 8.94
C SER A 20 -16.53 -5.25 8.94
N GLY A 21 -16.46 -6.30 9.77
CA GLY A 21 -15.37 -7.26 9.74
C GLY A 21 -15.38 -8.04 8.43
N TRP A 22 -14.66 -7.54 7.43
CA TRP A 22 -14.17 -8.25 6.24
C TRP A 22 -12.87 -7.56 5.78
N CYS A 23 -11.75 -8.29 5.84
CA CYS A 23 -10.40 -7.98 5.33
C CYS A 23 -9.66 -6.75 5.91
N SER A 24 -8.55 -7.01 6.62
CA SER A 24 -7.43 -6.07 6.78
C SER A 24 -6.82 -5.72 5.42
N GLU A 25 -6.28 -4.51 5.28
CA GLU A 25 -5.59 -4.06 4.07
C GLU A 25 -4.28 -4.87 3.91
N THR A 26 -4.15 -5.65 2.83
CA THR A 26 -3.11 -6.69 2.67
C THR A 26 -1.90 -6.21 1.86
N TYR A 27 -1.38 -5.02 2.18
CA TYR A 27 -0.17 -4.49 1.57
C TYR A 27 0.72 -3.72 2.56
N SER A 28 2.01 -3.66 2.27
CA SER A 28 2.99 -2.80 2.95
C SER A 28 3.71 -1.89 1.97
N TRP A 29 4.14 -0.75 2.48
CA TRP A 29 5.16 0.07 1.85
C TRP A 29 6.52 -0.57 2.08
N GLU A 30 7.23 -0.87 1.00
CA GLU A 30 8.65 -1.24 1.05
C GLU A 30 9.53 -0.03 0.77
N ASN A 31 9.04 0.93 -0.01
CA ASN A 31 9.70 2.21 -0.22
C ASN A 31 8.74 3.31 -0.70
N PRO A 32 9.01 4.58 -0.35
CA PRO A 32 9.80 4.99 0.80
C PRO A 32 9.05 4.70 2.11
N ILE A 33 9.80 4.47 3.20
CA ILE A 33 9.26 4.20 4.53
C ILE A 33 9.24 5.52 5.33
N PRO A 34 8.17 5.84 6.07
CA PRO A 34 6.99 5.01 6.31
C PRO A 34 6.02 4.89 5.13
N GLN A 35 5.95 5.89 4.24
CA GLN A 35 5.17 5.85 2.99
C GLN A 35 5.65 6.91 1.98
N GLY A 36 5.29 6.75 0.71
CA GLY A 36 5.66 7.64 -0.41
C GLY A 36 4.63 8.67 -0.84
N ASN A 37 3.57 8.89 -0.06
CA ASN A 37 2.62 9.94 -0.41
C ASN A 37 3.23 11.33 -0.27
N THR A 38 2.85 12.22 -1.20
CA THR A 38 3.18 13.64 -1.12
C THR A 38 2.71 14.22 0.21
N ILE A 39 3.64 14.78 0.98
CA ILE A 39 3.37 15.51 2.21
C ILE A 39 2.90 16.91 1.83
N ARG A 40 1.70 17.30 2.23
CA ARG A 40 1.06 18.56 1.83
C ARG A 40 1.30 19.68 2.82
N SER A 41 1.30 19.34 4.10
CA SER A 41 1.54 20.30 5.18
C SER A 41 2.11 19.61 6.40
N MET A 42 2.67 20.43 7.28
CA MET A 42 3.31 20.01 8.51
C MET A 42 2.90 20.94 9.64
N CYS A 43 2.67 20.36 10.81
CA CYS A 43 2.50 21.04 12.08
C CYS A 43 3.49 20.44 13.08
N ILE A 44 4.25 21.27 13.79
CA ILE A 44 5.22 20.84 14.78
C ILE A 44 4.68 21.23 16.15
N ILE A 45 4.36 20.24 16.97
CA ILE A 45 3.97 20.46 18.38
C ILE A 45 5.22 20.50 19.24
N ASP A 46 6.09 19.50 19.06
CA ASP A 46 7.41 19.41 19.67
C ASP A 46 8.31 18.48 18.82
N THR A 47 9.54 18.24 19.26
CA THR A 47 10.54 17.44 18.53
C THR A 47 10.19 15.97 18.35
N ALA A 48 9.26 15.43 19.14
CA ALA A 48 8.76 14.06 19.04
C ALA A 48 7.38 13.98 18.36
N ASN A 49 6.67 15.11 18.25
CA ASN A 49 5.32 15.21 17.72
C ASN A 49 5.27 16.20 16.55
N ILE A 50 5.90 15.80 15.45
CA ILE A 50 5.72 16.42 14.15
C ILE A 50 4.59 15.68 13.44
N LEU A 51 3.58 16.43 13.00
CA LEU A 51 2.40 15.93 12.31
C LEU A 51 2.49 16.36 10.85
N MET A 52 2.27 15.42 9.93
CA MET A 52 2.22 15.71 8.51
C MET A 52 0.98 15.09 7.90
N CYS A 53 0.31 15.86 7.05
CA CYS A 53 -0.84 15.35 6.29
C CYS A 53 -0.44 15.06 4.85
N THR A 54 -1.02 13.98 4.32
CA THR A 54 -0.64 13.45 3.01
C THR A 54 -1.88 13.15 2.16
N ASN A 55 -1.66 12.49 1.03
CA ASN A 55 -2.74 11.95 0.21
C ASN A 55 -3.47 10.80 0.93
N TYR A 56 -4.61 10.38 0.37
CA TYR A 56 -5.37 9.21 0.83
C TYR A 56 -5.83 9.23 2.31
N GLY A 57 -5.89 10.40 2.93
CA GLY A 57 -6.31 10.57 4.31
C GLY A 57 -5.27 10.08 5.32
N THR A 58 -4.05 9.82 4.87
CA THR A 58 -2.99 9.32 5.73
C THR A 58 -2.26 10.47 6.42
N LEU A 59 -1.97 10.30 7.71
CA LEU A 59 -1.12 11.18 8.49
C LEU A 59 0.17 10.48 8.87
N LEU A 60 1.24 11.26 9.00
CA LEU A 60 2.50 10.82 9.60
C LEU A 60 2.67 11.54 10.93
N ILE A 61 2.98 10.77 11.97
CA ILE A 61 3.30 11.29 13.31
C ILE A 61 4.69 10.81 13.68
N GLY A 62 5.57 11.69 14.12
CA GLY A 62 6.91 11.27 14.47
C GLY A 62 7.88 12.39 14.80
N GLY A 63 9.15 12.03 14.88
CA GLY A 63 10.29 12.92 15.10
C GLY A 63 11.36 12.71 14.03
N ALA A 64 12.54 13.28 14.25
CA ALA A 64 13.62 13.30 13.26
C ALA A 64 14.03 11.93 12.70
N ASP A 65 13.85 10.84 13.44
CA ASP A 65 14.37 9.51 13.07
C ASP A 65 13.30 8.41 12.95
N SER A 66 12.04 8.69 13.29
CA SER A 66 10.99 7.68 13.25
C SER A 66 9.62 8.29 13.01
N TRP A 67 8.86 7.67 12.11
CA TRP A 67 7.53 8.11 11.72
C TRP A 67 6.56 6.93 11.74
N THR A 68 5.37 7.16 12.26
CA THR A 68 4.27 6.21 12.24
C THR A 68 3.17 6.73 11.33
N ILE A 69 2.53 5.80 10.62
CA ILE A 69 1.35 6.09 9.82
C ILE A 69 0.12 6.04 10.72
N VAL A 70 -0.74 7.04 10.60
CA VAL A 70 -2.06 7.07 11.22
C VAL A 70 -3.10 7.25 10.12
N GLU A 71 -3.95 6.25 9.98
CA GLU A 71 -5.10 6.27 9.10
C GLU A 71 -6.25 7.05 9.76
N THR A 72 -6.81 8.01 9.04
CA THR A 72 -7.91 8.85 9.56
C THR A 72 -9.29 8.29 9.24
N GLY A 73 -9.38 7.23 8.44
CA GLY A 73 -10.62 6.70 7.87
C GLY A 73 -11.16 7.53 6.68
N PHE A 74 -10.54 8.68 6.37
CA PHE A 74 -10.78 9.40 5.14
C PHE A 74 -9.90 8.83 4.02
N ARG A 75 -10.37 8.90 2.77
CA ARG A 75 -9.69 8.30 1.59
C ARG A 75 -9.42 9.34 0.49
N GLY A 76 -9.42 10.62 0.85
CA GLY A 76 -9.13 11.75 -0.05
C GLY A 76 -7.86 12.49 0.34
N ARG A 77 -7.50 13.54 -0.40
CA ARG A 77 -6.32 14.35 -0.06
C ARG A 77 -6.56 15.21 1.18
N LEU A 78 -5.62 15.23 2.11
CA LEU A 78 -5.55 16.25 3.18
C LEU A 78 -4.54 17.31 2.75
N ASN A 79 -4.98 18.57 2.67
CA ASN A 79 -4.19 19.67 2.15
C ASN A 79 -3.45 20.44 3.25
N ASP A 80 -4.05 20.52 4.44
CA ASP A 80 -3.47 21.28 5.53
C ASP A 80 -3.81 20.68 6.90
N ILE A 81 -2.96 20.96 7.88
CA ILE A 81 -3.04 20.43 9.24
C ILE A 81 -2.67 21.52 10.24
N TRP A 82 -3.41 21.57 11.33
CA TRP A 82 -3.17 22.46 12.46
C TRP A 82 -3.46 21.71 13.76
N ALA A 83 -2.70 21.97 14.81
CA ALA A 83 -2.90 21.34 16.11
C ALA A 83 -2.82 22.38 17.23
N ALA A 84 -3.76 22.30 18.18
CA ALA A 84 -3.64 22.99 19.46
C ALA A 84 -2.71 22.22 20.42
N GLY A 85 -2.55 20.92 20.19
CA GLY A 85 -1.70 20.01 20.93
C GLY A 85 -1.84 18.58 20.41
N ARG A 86 -1.12 17.62 21.02
CA ARG A 86 -1.08 16.22 20.56
C ARG A 86 -2.45 15.53 20.55
N ASP A 87 -3.35 15.96 21.42
CA ASP A 87 -4.69 15.40 21.60
C ASP A 87 -5.77 16.28 20.95
N ASN A 88 -5.37 17.28 20.15
CA ASN A 88 -6.32 18.13 19.43
C ASN A 88 -5.74 18.59 18.09
N ILE A 89 -6.10 17.85 17.04
CA ILE A 89 -5.54 18.01 15.71
C ILE A 89 -6.69 18.19 14.72
N TRP A 90 -6.55 19.16 13.82
CA TRP A 90 -7.48 19.43 12.75
C TRP A 90 -6.80 19.30 11.40
N ALA A 91 -7.47 18.66 10.44
CA ALA A 91 -7.02 18.57 9.07
C ALA A 91 -8.13 18.99 8.11
N ALA A 92 -7.76 19.69 7.03
CA ALA A 92 -8.68 20.10 5.99
C ALA A 92 -8.22 19.59 4.63
N GLY A 93 -9.16 19.27 3.72
CA GLY A 93 -8.79 18.64 2.46
C GLY A 93 -9.86 18.60 1.37
N ALA A 94 -9.72 17.59 0.51
CA ALA A 94 -10.57 17.36 -0.65
C ALA A 94 -12.05 17.22 -0.28
N SER A 95 -12.92 17.64 -1.20
CA SER A 95 -14.38 17.50 -1.09
C SER A 95 -14.97 18.09 0.21
N GLY A 96 -14.42 19.20 0.69
CA GLY A 96 -14.87 19.87 1.91
C GLY A 96 -14.57 19.10 3.21
N ALA A 97 -13.62 18.16 3.19
CA ALA A 97 -13.24 17.39 4.37
C ALA A 97 -12.67 18.29 5.46
N ILE A 98 -13.20 18.13 6.67
CA ILE A 98 -12.67 18.73 7.90
C ILE A 98 -12.64 17.61 8.93
N LEU A 99 -11.44 17.15 9.29
CA LEU A 99 -11.23 16.08 10.25
C LEU A 99 -10.76 16.66 11.58
N HIS A 100 -11.28 16.12 12.68
CA HIS A 100 -10.89 16.49 14.04
C HIS A 100 -10.51 15.26 14.85
N TYR A 101 -9.32 15.29 15.43
CA TYR A 101 -8.84 14.33 16.42
C TYR A 101 -9.01 14.89 17.82
N ASP A 102 -9.71 14.16 18.68
CA ASP A 102 -10.01 14.56 20.06
C ASP A 102 -9.07 13.93 21.12
N GLY A 103 -7.95 13.34 20.67
CA GLY A 103 -7.04 12.55 21.52
C GLY A 103 -7.37 11.07 21.57
N THR A 104 -8.49 10.67 20.99
CA THR A 104 -8.90 9.25 20.93
C THR A 104 -9.32 8.84 19.52
N ASN A 105 -10.15 9.63 18.85
CA ASN A 105 -10.76 9.27 17.58
C ASN A 105 -10.68 10.41 16.57
N TRP A 106 -10.51 10.04 15.30
CA TRP A 106 -10.75 10.94 14.18
C TRP A 106 -12.24 11.00 13.88
N THR A 107 -12.78 12.21 13.77
CA THR A 107 -14.15 12.46 13.35
C THR A 107 -14.16 13.37 12.12
N ASN A 108 -14.97 13.02 11.12
CA ASN A 108 -15.21 13.92 10.00
C ASN A 108 -16.32 14.90 10.37
N THR A 109 -15.95 16.13 10.69
CA THR A 109 -16.87 17.25 10.95
C THR A 109 -17.21 18.05 9.68
N GLY A 110 -16.78 17.57 8.51
CA GLY A 110 -17.05 18.16 7.20
C GLY A 110 -18.49 17.97 6.71
N GLY A 111 -18.69 18.12 5.40
CA GLY A 111 -20.02 18.04 4.77
C GLY A 111 -20.84 19.33 4.82
N ILE A 112 -20.22 20.41 5.29
CA ILE A 112 -20.82 21.76 5.32
C ILE A 112 -20.64 22.47 3.97
N VAL A 113 -19.54 22.17 3.28
CA VAL A 113 -19.21 22.61 1.93
C VAL A 113 -18.74 21.41 1.11
N SER A 114 -18.85 21.48 -0.22
CA SER A 114 -18.37 20.44 -1.14
C SER A 114 -17.05 20.78 -1.83
N ASP A 115 -16.69 22.07 -1.85
CA ASP A 115 -15.45 22.54 -2.45
C ASP A 115 -14.22 22.13 -1.62
N GLU A 116 -13.09 21.95 -2.29
CA GLU A 116 -11.82 21.61 -1.66
C GLU A 116 -11.36 22.72 -0.70
N LEU A 117 -10.92 22.31 0.50
CA LEU A 117 -10.34 23.18 1.51
C LEU A 117 -8.81 23.04 1.45
N PHE A 118 -8.11 24.18 1.46
CA PHE A 118 -6.67 24.25 1.21
C PHE A 118 -5.86 24.71 2.42
N GLY A 119 -6.47 25.49 3.32
CA GLY A 119 -5.78 26.05 4.48
C GLY A 119 -6.59 25.91 5.76
N ILE A 120 -5.91 25.65 6.87
CA ILE A 120 -6.49 25.61 8.21
C ILE A 120 -5.58 26.32 9.20
N TRP A 121 -6.18 27.08 10.10
CA TRP A 121 -5.49 27.75 11.20
C TRP A 121 -6.46 27.95 12.36
N GLY A 122 -5.97 27.93 13.60
CA GLY A 122 -6.78 28.24 14.77
C GLY A 122 -5.97 28.92 15.87
N THR A 123 -6.68 29.44 16.88
CA THR A 123 -6.04 29.92 18.13
C THR A 123 -6.02 28.85 19.21
N ASP A 124 -7.12 28.09 19.33
CA ASP A 124 -7.27 26.93 20.21
C ASP A 124 -8.24 25.91 19.61
N SER A 125 -8.55 24.84 20.33
CA SER A 125 -9.44 23.76 19.88
C SER A 125 -10.86 24.19 19.52
N SER A 126 -11.26 25.39 19.92
CA SER A 126 -12.61 25.95 19.84
C SER A 126 -12.69 27.16 18.90
N ASP A 127 -11.60 27.52 18.22
CA ASP A 127 -11.55 28.70 17.36
C ASP A 127 -10.70 28.40 16.13
N ILE A 128 -11.36 27.87 15.09
CA ILE A 128 -10.72 27.33 13.89
C ILE A 128 -11.26 28.02 12.64
N PHE A 129 -10.36 28.42 11.76
CA PHE A 129 -10.65 28.94 10.43
C PHE A 129 -10.17 27.95 9.38
N VAL A 130 -11.05 27.62 8.42
CA VAL A 130 -10.67 26.89 7.20
C VAL A 130 -11.00 27.71 5.98
N VAL A 131 -10.12 27.64 4.98
CA VAL A 131 -10.23 28.40 3.74
C VAL A 131 -10.08 27.50 2.53
N GLY A 132 -10.77 27.81 1.43
CA GLY A 132 -10.81 26.91 0.29
C GLY A 132 -11.23 27.51 -1.05
N GLY A 133 -11.75 26.63 -1.90
CA GLY A 133 -12.30 26.96 -3.21
C GLY A 133 -13.39 28.03 -3.16
N ASN A 134 -13.60 28.74 -4.27
CA ASN A 134 -14.68 29.72 -4.44
C ASN A 134 -14.74 30.82 -3.35
N GLY A 135 -13.62 31.16 -2.71
CA GLY A 135 -13.58 32.17 -1.67
C GLY A 135 -14.16 31.73 -0.33
N ILE A 136 -14.32 30.42 -0.09
CA ILE A 136 -14.89 29.87 1.15
C ILE A 136 -13.99 30.20 2.35
N ILE A 137 -14.62 30.71 3.41
CA ILE A 137 -14.05 30.84 4.74
C ILE A 137 -15.09 30.29 5.73
N MET A 138 -14.76 29.20 6.41
CA MET A 138 -15.59 28.68 7.50
C MET A 138 -14.89 28.90 8.83
N HIS A 139 -15.68 29.25 9.85
CA HIS A 139 -15.22 29.50 11.21
C HIS A 139 -15.94 28.62 12.21
N TYR A 140 -15.18 27.89 13.02
CA TYR A 140 -15.66 27.08 14.13
C TYR A 140 -15.51 27.86 15.42
N ASN A 141 -16.59 27.97 16.17
CA ASN A 141 -16.66 28.73 17.44
C ASN A 141 -16.69 27.83 18.69
N GLY A 142 -16.25 26.57 18.57
CA GLY A 142 -16.26 25.60 19.66
C GLY A 142 -17.55 24.80 19.77
N SER A 143 -18.54 25.14 18.96
CA SER A 143 -19.84 24.43 18.93
C SER A 143 -20.34 24.15 17.52
N SER A 144 -20.12 25.07 16.59
CA SER A 144 -20.66 24.99 15.24
C SER A 144 -19.76 25.72 14.25
N TRP A 145 -19.82 25.25 13.00
CA TRP A 145 -19.20 25.91 11.85
C TRP A 145 -20.16 26.94 11.26
N SER A 146 -19.63 28.10 10.88
CA SER A 146 -20.37 29.16 10.21
C SER A 146 -19.58 29.71 9.02
N ASN A 147 -20.27 30.03 7.93
CA ASN A 147 -19.64 30.63 6.76
C ASN A 147 -19.43 32.13 6.99
N MET A 148 -18.24 32.63 6.67
CA MET A 148 -17.92 34.05 6.70
C MET A 148 -17.82 34.59 5.27
N SER A 149 -18.44 35.75 5.02
CA SER A 149 -18.32 36.38 3.70
C SER A 149 -16.90 36.92 3.50
N SER A 150 -16.18 36.36 2.52
CA SER A 150 -14.83 36.79 2.14
C SER A 150 -14.82 37.98 1.18
N GLY A 151 -15.94 38.26 0.52
CA GLY A 151 -16.06 39.28 -0.52
C GLY A 151 -15.38 38.92 -1.86
N VAL A 152 -14.87 37.69 -2.02
CA VAL A 152 -14.18 37.23 -3.24
C VAL A 152 -14.67 35.84 -3.65
N THR A 153 -14.43 35.47 -4.90
CA THR A 153 -14.70 34.12 -5.44
C THR A 153 -13.42 33.37 -5.81
N THR A 154 -12.26 33.99 -5.60
CA THR A 154 -10.96 33.37 -5.90
C THR A 154 -10.65 32.26 -4.90
N GLN A 155 -9.91 31.22 -5.31
CA GLN A 155 -9.44 30.20 -4.39
C GLN A 155 -8.52 30.79 -3.32
N LEU A 156 -8.82 30.49 -2.06
CA LEU A 156 -8.00 30.85 -0.91
C LEU A 156 -7.11 29.66 -0.55
N ARG A 157 -5.85 29.91 -0.18
CA ARG A 157 -4.81 28.87 -0.09
C ARG A 157 -4.31 28.61 1.31
N LYS A 158 -3.98 29.66 2.05
CA LYS A 158 -3.41 29.53 3.40
C LYS A 158 -3.97 30.61 4.30
N ALA A 159 -4.27 30.21 5.54
CA ALA A 159 -4.62 31.10 6.63
C ALA A 159 -3.49 31.13 7.66
N TRP A 160 -3.25 32.29 8.24
CA TRP A 160 -2.41 32.47 9.42
C TRP A 160 -2.97 33.63 10.22
N GLY A 161 -3.00 33.51 11.54
CA GLY A 161 -3.42 34.59 12.42
C GLY A 161 -2.45 34.81 13.57
N ASN A 162 -2.47 36.04 14.08
CA ASN A 162 -1.80 36.46 15.30
C ASN A 162 -2.74 36.33 16.51
N ALA A 163 -4.05 36.48 16.29
CA ALA A 163 -5.11 36.29 17.28
C ALA A 163 -6.43 35.94 16.57
N SER A 164 -7.46 35.57 17.34
CA SER A 164 -8.78 35.18 16.80
C SER A 164 -9.49 36.31 16.04
N ASN A 165 -9.06 37.55 16.28
CA ASN A 165 -9.54 38.78 15.64
C ASN A 165 -8.49 39.43 14.71
N ASP A 166 -7.44 38.70 14.34
CA ASP A 166 -6.35 39.23 13.52
C ASP A 166 -5.77 38.10 12.65
N VAL A 167 -6.43 37.87 11.51
CA VAL A 167 -6.17 36.71 10.63
C VAL A 167 -5.94 37.17 9.19
N PHE A 168 -4.89 36.66 8.57
CA PHE A 168 -4.55 36.88 7.18
C PHE A 168 -4.81 35.62 6.35
N VAL A 169 -5.34 35.82 5.14
CA VAL A 169 -5.54 34.76 4.16
C VAL A 169 -4.92 35.17 2.83
N ALA A 170 -4.15 34.27 2.23
CA ALA A 170 -3.55 34.45 0.92
C ALA A 170 -4.15 33.47 -0.10
N GLY A 171 -4.22 33.85 -1.37
CA GLY A 171 -4.81 33.01 -2.42
C GLY A 171 -4.46 33.40 -3.86
N TYR A 172 -5.31 32.92 -4.79
CA TYR A 172 -5.16 33.11 -6.22
C TYR A 172 -5.32 34.59 -6.63
N ASN A 173 -4.81 34.96 -7.81
CA ASN A 173 -4.87 36.31 -8.37
C ASN A 173 -4.32 37.41 -7.46
N GLY A 174 -3.32 37.10 -6.63
CA GLY A 174 -2.73 38.04 -5.68
C GLY A 174 -3.65 38.40 -4.52
N THR A 175 -4.72 37.64 -4.27
CA THR A 175 -5.68 37.92 -3.18
C THR A 175 -4.99 37.81 -1.82
N ILE A 176 -5.09 38.89 -1.04
CA ILE A 176 -4.82 38.90 0.40
C ILE A 176 -6.07 39.46 1.10
N LEU A 177 -6.55 38.74 2.11
CA LEU A 177 -7.64 39.18 2.99
C LEU A 177 -7.12 39.32 4.42
N HIS A 178 -7.66 40.29 5.16
CA HIS A 178 -7.39 40.50 6.58
C HIS A 178 -8.71 40.58 7.36
N PHE A 179 -8.78 39.81 8.45
CA PHE A 179 -9.87 39.82 9.40
C PHE A 179 -9.48 40.64 10.63
N ASP A 180 -10.28 41.66 10.93
CA ASP A 180 -10.06 42.59 12.04
C ASP A 180 -10.88 42.27 13.31
N GLY A 181 -11.50 41.09 13.35
CA GLY A 181 -12.43 40.68 14.40
C GLY A 181 -13.89 40.97 14.09
N ALA A 182 -14.18 41.79 13.08
CA ALA A 182 -15.54 42.11 12.66
C ALA A 182 -15.82 41.65 11.22
N ALA A 183 -14.92 41.94 10.28
CA ALA A 183 -15.11 41.63 8.87
C ALA A 183 -13.81 41.30 8.14
N TRP A 184 -13.94 40.56 7.03
CA TRP A 184 -12.86 40.36 6.08
C TRP A 184 -12.75 41.55 5.13
N SER A 185 -11.54 42.05 4.94
CA SER A 185 -11.23 43.13 4.00
C SER A 185 -10.09 42.75 3.07
N SER A 186 -10.17 43.15 1.81
CA SER A 186 -9.10 42.89 0.83
C SER A 186 -7.96 43.88 0.95
N MET A 187 -6.73 43.37 0.90
CA MET A 187 -5.51 44.16 0.91
C MET A 187 -4.83 44.11 -0.45
N LYS A 188 -4.24 45.24 -0.87
CA LYS A 188 -3.49 45.31 -2.13
C LYS A 188 -2.12 44.63 -1.97
N SER A 189 -1.93 43.51 -2.66
CA SER A 189 -0.65 42.76 -2.69
C SER A 189 0.38 43.35 -3.66
N GLY A 190 -0.08 44.05 -4.71
CA GLY A 190 0.79 44.58 -5.76
C GLY A 190 1.18 43.57 -6.85
N THR A 191 0.61 42.36 -6.82
CA THR A 191 0.84 41.30 -7.81
C THR A 191 -0.48 40.63 -8.20
N LEU A 192 -0.48 39.92 -9.32
CA LEU A 192 -1.56 39.03 -9.75
C LEU A 192 -1.18 37.54 -9.64
N GLY A 193 0.05 37.25 -9.18
CA GLY A 193 0.52 35.88 -8.99
C GLY A 193 -0.26 35.15 -7.89
N VAL A 194 -0.31 33.82 -7.97
CA VAL A 194 -0.91 32.99 -6.93
C VAL A 194 -0.04 33.04 -5.68
N LEU A 195 -0.65 33.35 -4.54
CA LEU A 195 -0.02 33.37 -3.23
C LEU A 195 -0.40 32.08 -2.50
N LEU A 196 0.60 31.27 -2.15
CA LEU A 196 0.42 29.89 -1.68
C LEU A 196 0.54 29.75 -0.16
N SER A 197 1.28 30.65 0.48
CA SER A 197 1.59 30.55 1.90
C SER A 197 1.60 31.92 2.55
N VAL A 198 1.17 31.98 3.80
CA VAL A 198 1.26 33.16 4.66
C VAL A 198 1.73 32.73 6.03
N TRP A 199 2.64 33.52 6.61
CA TRP A 199 3.15 33.36 7.97
C TRP A 199 3.55 34.73 8.51
N GLY A 200 3.48 34.96 9.81
CA GLY A 200 3.94 36.21 10.41
C GLY A 200 4.51 36.02 11.81
N THR A 201 5.13 37.08 12.30
CA THR A 201 5.67 37.18 13.66
C THR A 201 4.69 37.94 14.58
N SER A 202 3.82 38.76 13.99
CA SER A 202 2.85 39.62 14.68
C SER A 202 1.79 40.15 13.70
N GLY A 203 0.72 40.74 14.22
CA GLY A 203 -0.31 41.39 13.39
C GLY A 203 0.18 42.54 12.50
N THR A 204 1.39 43.04 12.74
CA THR A 204 2.02 44.12 11.97
C THR A 204 3.22 43.66 11.16
N SER A 205 3.52 42.36 11.14
CA SER A 205 4.61 41.82 10.33
C SER A 205 4.33 40.41 9.87
N ALA A 206 4.07 40.28 8.57
CA ALA A 206 3.69 39.03 7.92
C ALA A 206 4.34 38.92 6.55
N TYR A 207 4.58 37.69 6.13
CA TYR A 207 5.24 37.32 4.90
C TYR A 207 4.35 36.39 4.09
N VAL A 208 4.37 36.58 2.77
CA VAL A 208 3.63 35.74 1.83
C VAL A 208 4.59 35.25 0.76
N ALA A 209 4.47 33.98 0.40
CA ALA A 209 5.23 33.36 -0.69
C ALA A 209 4.30 32.74 -1.74
N GLY A 210 4.76 32.68 -3.00
CA GLY A 210 3.93 32.14 -4.08
C GLY A 210 4.64 31.94 -5.42
N TYR A 211 3.86 32.02 -6.50
CA TYR A 211 4.30 31.78 -7.88
C TYR A 211 5.40 32.76 -8.32
N PHE A 212 6.22 32.34 -9.29
CA PHE A 212 7.29 33.15 -9.88
C PHE A 212 8.30 33.71 -8.87
N GLY A 213 8.57 32.96 -7.78
CA GLY A 213 9.46 33.40 -6.71
C GLY A 213 8.96 34.61 -5.92
N THR A 214 7.64 34.88 -5.94
CA THR A 214 7.06 36.04 -5.24
C THR A 214 7.25 35.89 -3.73
N ILE A 215 7.81 36.93 -3.11
CA ILE A 215 7.83 37.12 -1.65
C ILE A 215 7.34 38.53 -1.35
N LEU A 216 6.34 38.66 -0.48
CA LEU A 216 5.82 39.94 -0.01
C LEU A 216 6.01 40.04 1.51
N HIS A 217 6.30 41.24 2.00
CA HIS A 217 6.35 41.58 3.43
C HIS A 217 5.35 42.68 3.76
N TYR A 218 4.54 42.44 4.77
CA TYR A 218 3.64 43.39 5.39
C TYR A 218 4.35 44.07 6.55
N ASN A 219 4.37 45.40 6.57
CA ASN A 219 5.04 46.18 7.62
C ASN A 219 4.06 46.82 8.62
N GLY A 220 2.82 46.32 8.69
CA GLY A 220 1.75 46.88 9.53
C GLY A 220 0.95 47.98 8.84
N SER A 221 1.25 48.30 7.57
CA SER A 221 0.47 49.25 6.78
C SER A 221 0.31 48.83 5.33
N VAL A 222 1.37 48.35 4.68
CA VAL A 222 1.34 47.96 3.26
C VAL A 222 2.13 46.67 3.03
N TRP A 223 1.70 45.91 2.00
CA TRP A 223 2.47 44.82 1.44
C TRP A 223 3.49 45.37 0.44
N SER A 224 4.74 44.91 0.54
CA SER A 224 5.82 45.30 -0.35
C SER A 224 6.59 44.06 -0.83
N GLN A 225 7.01 44.06 -2.09
CA GLN A 225 7.73 42.93 -2.67
C GLN A 225 9.18 42.90 -2.22
N MET A 226 9.65 41.72 -1.83
CA MET A 226 11.06 41.43 -1.56
C MET A 226 11.71 40.74 -2.75
N THR A 227 13.02 40.93 -2.93
CA THR A 227 13.78 40.25 -3.99
C THR A 227 14.20 38.85 -3.52
N SER A 228 13.70 37.81 -4.17
CA SER A 228 14.03 36.40 -3.90
C SER A 228 15.17 35.85 -4.76
N SER A 229 15.47 36.50 -5.88
CA SER A 229 16.48 36.09 -6.88
C SER A 229 16.19 34.75 -7.59
N VAL A 230 14.98 34.20 -7.44
CA VAL A 230 14.55 32.97 -8.13
C VAL A 230 13.21 33.19 -8.84
N THR A 231 12.94 32.38 -9.86
CA THR A 231 11.64 32.34 -10.55
C THR A 231 10.83 31.09 -10.22
N SER A 232 11.41 30.14 -9.48
CA SER A 232 10.72 28.94 -9.01
C SER A 232 9.54 29.32 -8.11
N GLN A 233 8.45 28.55 -8.20
CA GLN A 233 7.32 28.68 -7.29
C GLN A 233 7.75 28.38 -5.85
N LEU A 234 7.34 29.23 -4.91
CA LEU A 234 7.55 29.04 -3.47
C LEU A 234 6.23 28.60 -2.84
N ASN A 235 6.19 27.38 -2.30
CA ASN A 235 4.98 26.75 -1.77
C ASN A 235 4.73 27.09 -0.30
N SER A 236 5.80 27.40 0.44
CA SER A 236 5.71 27.59 1.88
C SER A 236 6.68 28.65 2.36
N VAL A 237 6.26 29.43 3.37
CA VAL A 237 7.11 30.36 4.12
C VAL A 237 6.89 30.13 5.62
N TRP A 238 7.98 30.17 6.38
CA TRP A 238 7.98 30.10 7.84
C TRP A 238 9.26 30.71 8.38
N GLY A 239 9.22 31.33 9.56
CA GLY A 239 10.42 31.83 10.21
C GLY A 239 10.49 31.52 11.70
N ALA A 240 11.71 31.47 12.22
CA ALA A 240 11.96 31.44 13.67
C ALA A 240 11.89 32.85 14.27
N SER A 241 12.15 33.87 13.47
CA SER A 241 12.09 35.29 13.84
C SER A 241 11.99 36.18 12.59
N GLU A 242 11.91 37.50 12.78
CA GLU A 242 11.98 38.49 11.68
C GLU A 242 13.26 38.43 10.85
N THR A 243 14.34 37.87 11.40
CA THR A 243 15.65 37.83 10.77
C THR A 243 16.10 36.42 10.42
N ASP A 244 15.19 35.44 10.52
CA ASP A 244 15.49 34.05 10.25
C ASP A 244 14.24 33.38 9.67
N ILE A 245 14.09 33.51 8.35
CA ILE A 245 12.90 33.06 7.61
C ILE A 245 13.34 32.15 6.46
N TYR A 246 12.60 31.07 6.26
CA TYR A 246 12.82 30.13 5.17
C TYR A 246 11.62 30.08 4.24
N ALA A 247 11.90 29.90 2.96
CA ALA A 247 10.90 29.57 1.95
C ALA A 247 11.28 28.27 1.24
N GLY A 248 10.33 27.36 1.11
CA GLY A 248 10.47 26.11 0.36
C GLY A 248 9.62 26.14 -0.90
N GLY A 249 10.08 25.51 -1.98
CA GLY A 249 9.41 25.56 -3.27
C GLY A 249 9.71 24.40 -4.20
N ASN A 250 9.34 24.59 -5.46
CA ASN A 250 9.49 23.56 -6.50
C ASN A 250 10.96 23.27 -6.83
N ASN A 251 11.23 22.08 -7.39
CA ASN A 251 12.57 21.64 -7.79
C ASN A 251 13.61 21.70 -6.66
N GLY A 252 13.21 21.38 -5.42
CA GLY A 252 14.09 21.47 -4.25
C GLY A 252 14.53 22.89 -3.88
N THR A 253 13.84 23.94 -4.35
CA THR A 253 14.22 25.33 -4.05
C THR A 253 14.06 25.61 -2.55
N ILE A 254 15.14 26.03 -1.90
CA ILE A 254 15.11 26.55 -0.52
C ILE A 254 15.79 27.92 -0.50
N LEU A 255 15.10 28.90 0.10
CA LEU A 255 15.63 30.24 0.35
C LEU A 255 15.72 30.49 1.86
N HIS A 256 16.72 31.27 2.26
CA HIS A 256 16.92 31.74 3.62
C HIS A 256 17.04 33.27 3.63
N TYR A 257 16.31 33.91 4.54
CA TYR A 257 16.36 35.33 4.85
C TYR A 257 17.10 35.53 6.17
N ASP A 258 18.19 36.28 6.11
CA ASP A 258 19.10 36.55 7.24
C ASP A 258 18.79 37.87 7.98
N GLY A 259 17.61 38.46 7.72
CA GLY A 259 17.25 39.79 8.20
C GLY A 259 17.67 40.94 7.29
N ILE A 260 18.45 40.65 6.24
CA ILE A 260 18.92 41.65 5.27
C ILE A 260 18.45 41.28 3.87
N SER A 261 18.66 40.03 3.43
CA SER A 261 18.36 39.59 2.07
C SER A 261 18.02 38.11 1.98
N TRP A 262 17.29 37.73 0.94
CA TRP A 262 17.03 36.34 0.61
C TRP A 262 18.20 35.76 -0.20
N SER A 263 18.65 34.57 0.18
CA SER A 263 19.66 33.81 -0.55
C SER A 263 19.23 32.36 -0.71
N SER A 264 19.64 31.71 -1.80
CA SER A 264 19.38 30.29 -2.01
C SER A 264 20.35 29.43 -1.22
N VAL A 265 19.84 28.37 -0.61
CA VAL A 265 20.63 27.36 0.09
C VAL A 265 20.47 26.00 -0.60
N SER A 266 21.52 25.19 -0.59
CA SER A 266 21.54 23.90 -1.27
C SER A 266 20.55 22.90 -0.67
N SER A 267 19.77 22.25 -1.53
CA SER A 267 18.91 21.11 -1.20
C SER A 267 19.54 19.80 -1.68
N PRO A 268 19.40 18.69 -0.93
CA PRO A 268 19.85 17.36 -1.36
C PRO A 268 18.87 16.67 -2.32
N VAL A 269 17.72 17.28 -2.60
CA VAL A 269 16.65 16.72 -3.45
C VAL A 269 16.21 17.72 -4.51
N HIS A 270 15.58 17.21 -5.56
CA HIS A 270 14.92 17.99 -6.60
C HIS A 270 13.39 17.92 -6.54
N ASN A 271 12.81 17.21 -5.55
CA ASN A 271 11.36 17.12 -5.35
C ASN A 271 10.76 18.49 -4.99
N ASN A 272 9.49 18.67 -5.30
CA ASN A 272 8.75 19.85 -4.86
C ASN A 272 8.60 19.85 -3.33
N LEU A 273 9.12 20.88 -2.66
CA LEU A 273 8.95 21.07 -1.22
C LEU A 273 7.66 21.85 -0.98
N GLU A 274 6.66 21.19 -0.39
CA GLU A 274 5.30 21.72 -0.18
C GLU A 274 5.19 22.49 1.14
N THR A 275 6.03 22.15 2.13
CA THR A 275 6.02 22.79 3.44
C THR A 275 7.41 23.02 3.99
N VAL A 276 7.62 24.14 4.66
CA VAL A 276 8.78 24.42 5.54
C VAL A 276 8.25 24.88 6.89
N ARG A 277 8.70 24.26 7.98
CA ARG A 277 8.26 24.55 9.34
C ARG A 277 9.40 24.34 10.31
N GLY A 278 9.39 25.03 11.43
CA GLY A 278 10.31 24.76 12.53
C GLY A 278 9.69 25.02 13.89
N LEU A 279 10.37 24.55 14.92
CA LEU A 279 10.08 24.90 16.31
C LEU A 279 10.86 26.15 16.73
N ASN A 280 12.07 26.28 16.21
CA ASN A 280 13.03 27.35 16.48
C ASN A 280 14.08 27.40 15.35
N SER A 281 15.10 28.25 15.49
CA SER A 281 16.15 28.45 14.47
C SER A 281 17.06 27.22 14.22
N SER A 282 17.02 26.20 15.08
CA SER A 282 17.84 24.99 14.97
C SER A 282 17.04 23.76 14.53
N GLU A 283 15.72 23.77 14.70
CA GLU A 283 14.85 22.63 14.42
C GLU A 283 13.87 23.02 13.32
N ILE A 284 14.36 22.91 12.08
CA ILE A 284 13.64 23.30 10.87
C ILE A 284 13.56 22.10 9.94
N TYR A 285 12.39 21.88 9.38
CA TYR A 285 12.06 20.77 8.50
C TYR A 285 11.42 21.30 7.22
N ALA A 286 11.66 20.59 6.13
CA ALA A 286 10.96 20.79 4.88
C ALA A 286 10.46 19.43 4.38
N ALA A 287 9.26 19.38 3.81
CA ALA A 287 8.69 18.14 3.31
C ALA A 287 7.84 18.38 2.07
N GLY A 288 7.60 17.33 1.29
CA GLY A 288 6.83 17.49 0.07
C GLY A 288 6.59 16.22 -0.73
N GLU A 289 6.71 16.39 -2.04
CA GLU A 289 6.46 15.38 -3.07
C GLU A 289 7.23 14.08 -2.81
N GLY A 290 6.59 12.94 -3.07
CA GLY A 290 7.17 11.62 -2.81
C GLY A 290 7.33 11.22 -1.34
N GLY A 291 6.81 12.01 -0.41
CA GLY A 291 7.05 11.77 1.03
C GLY A 291 8.47 12.17 1.45
N VAL A 292 9.14 13.04 0.69
CA VAL A 292 10.44 13.59 1.10
C VAL A 292 10.28 14.35 2.41
N ILE A 293 11.18 14.09 3.34
CA ILE A 293 11.34 14.84 4.59
C ILE A 293 12.81 15.24 4.68
N LEU A 294 13.06 16.53 4.88
CA LEU A 294 14.37 17.13 5.11
C LEU A 294 14.41 17.75 6.50
N SER A 295 15.57 17.64 7.16
CA SER A 295 15.89 18.38 8.38
C SER A 295 17.08 19.31 8.14
N LYS A 296 17.04 20.50 8.73
CA LYS A 296 18.14 21.47 8.68
C LYS A 296 19.21 21.04 9.69
N GLY A 297 20.35 20.59 9.19
CA GLY A 297 21.57 20.42 10.00
C GLY A 297 22.32 21.74 10.20
N SER A 298 23.42 21.69 10.93
CA SER A 298 24.25 22.87 11.27
C SER A 298 24.81 23.58 10.03
N ALA A 299 25.11 22.86 8.95
CA ALA A 299 25.64 23.42 7.70
C ALA A 299 24.71 23.19 6.50
N SER A 300 24.13 22.00 6.36
CA SER A 300 23.34 21.58 5.19
C SER A 300 21.95 21.08 5.57
N TRP A 301 21.08 20.93 4.58
CA TRP A 301 19.85 20.15 4.70
C TRP A 301 20.16 18.67 4.50
N ASN A 302 19.59 17.81 5.34
CA ASN A 302 19.77 16.36 5.30
C ASN A 302 18.43 15.70 5.02
N LYS A 303 18.43 14.64 4.21
CA LYS A 303 17.23 13.82 3.95
C LYS A 303 17.00 12.88 5.14
N THR A 304 15.78 12.88 5.64
CA THR A 304 15.30 12.05 6.75
C THR A 304 14.57 10.80 6.26
N SER A 305 13.87 10.85 5.11
CA SER A 305 13.21 9.67 4.56
C SER A 305 14.21 8.68 3.97
N ILE A 306 13.98 7.37 4.18
CA ILE A 306 14.87 6.30 3.72
C ILE A 306 14.46 5.80 2.33
N GLY A 307 15.46 5.62 1.46
CA GLY A 307 15.34 4.93 0.17
C GLY A 307 15.18 5.81 -1.09
N PRO A 308 15.00 5.17 -2.28
CA PRO A 308 14.86 5.83 -3.58
C PRO A 308 13.72 6.82 -3.65
N HIS A 309 13.90 7.91 -4.42
CA HIS A 309 12.84 8.87 -4.75
C HIS A 309 12.76 9.16 -6.26
N ASP A 310 13.53 8.45 -7.08
CA ASP A 310 13.42 8.49 -8.53
C ASP A 310 12.17 7.72 -8.97
N ASN A 311 11.53 8.14 -10.06
CA ASN A 311 10.40 7.37 -10.61
C ASN A 311 10.91 6.03 -11.15
N PHE A 312 10.26 4.94 -10.75
CA PHE A 312 10.52 3.62 -11.32
C PHE A 312 9.50 3.32 -12.40
N ASP A 313 9.97 2.93 -13.58
CA ASP A 313 9.15 2.68 -14.75
C ASP A 313 8.90 1.18 -14.95
N ALA A 314 9.84 0.34 -14.52
CA ALA A 314 9.69 -1.10 -14.62
C ALA A 314 10.32 -1.85 -13.45
N ILE A 315 9.81 -3.06 -13.21
CA ILE A 315 10.29 -3.99 -12.18
C ILE A 315 10.37 -5.40 -12.77
N TRP A 316 11.44 -6.11 -12.43
CA TRP A 316 11.65 -7.51 -12.76
C TRP A 316 12.31 -8.22 -11.59
N GLY A 317 12.17 -9.53 -11.48
CA GLY A 317 12.84 -10.29 -10.44
C GLY A 317 13.02 -11.76 -10.74
N THR A 318 13.58 -12.47 -9.76
CA THR A 318 13.78 -13.92 -9.83
C THR A 318 12.89 -14.65 -8.84
N PRO A 319 12.67 -15.97 -9.04
CA PRO A 319 11.98 -16.79 -8.05
C PRO A 319 12.66 -16.82 -6.67
N SER A 320 13.95 -16.47 -6.59
CA SER A 320 14.76 -16.45 -5.35
C SER A 320 14.63 -15.15 -4.55
N ASN A 321 13.55 -14.37 -4.75
CA ASN A 321 13.25 -13.13 -4.02
C ASN A 321 14.25 -11.98 -4.23
N LEU A 322 14.84 -11.91 -5.42
CA LEU A 322 15.61 -10.75 -5.86
C LEU A 322 14.76 -9.93 -6.82
N LEU A 323 14.76 -8.61 -6.65
CA LEU A 323 14.05 -7.66 -7.53
C LEU A 323 15.00 -6.60 -8.04
N PHE A 324 14.71 -6.11 -9.23
CA PHE A 324 15.38 -4.99 -9.87
C PHE A 324 14.33 -4.01 -10.37
N THR A 325 14.46 -2.75 -9.99
CA THR A 325 13.69 -1.65 -10.58
C THR A 325 14.61 -0.76 -11.39
N ALA A 326 14.07 -0.21 -12.48
CA ALA A 326 14.76 0.76 -13.32
C ALA A 326 13.81 1.94 -13.59
N GLY A 327 14.36 3.12 -13.82
CA GLY A 327 13.54 4.28 -14.14
C GLY A 327 14.33 5.54 -14.48
N GLU A 328 13.83 6.69 -14.04
CA GLU A 328 14.34 8.00 -14.39
C GLU A 328 15.81 8.21 -13.95
N SER A 329 16.50 9.10 -14.66
CA SER A 329 17.90 9.48 -14.38
C SER A 329 18.89 8.31 -14.37
N GLY A 330 18.58 7.22 -15.07
CA GLY A 330 19.38 5.99 -15.09
C GLY A 330 19.39 5.26 -13.76
N SER A 331 18.38 5.48 -12.91
CA SER A 331 18.26 4.84 -11.61
C SER A 331 18.03 3.34 -11.77
N ILE A 332 18.82 2.55 -11.03
CA ILE A 332 18.65 1.11 -10.90
C ILE A 332 18.76 0.76 -9.42
N TYR A 333 17.77 0.04 -8.92
CA TYR A 333 17.77 -0.45 -7.55
C TYR A 333 17.56 -1.96 -7.53
N HIS A 334 18.26 -2.63 -6.62
CA HIS A 334 18.23 -4.06 -6.44
C HIS A 334 17.84 -4.41 -5.01
N PHE A 335 16.78 -5.21 -4.86
CA PHE A 335 16.39 -5.81 -3.60
C PHE A 335 17.15 -7.12 -3.39
N ASP A 336 18.01 -7.15 -2.38
CA ASP A 336 18.87 -8.31 -2.06
C ASP A 336 18.19 -9.38 -1.17
N GLY A 337 16.88 -9.26 -0.97
CA GLY A 337 16.09 -10.07 -0.04
C GLY A 337 15.91 -9.43 1.34
N ASN A 338 16.70 -8.41 1.68
CA ASN A 338 16.59 -7.66 2.93
C ASN A 338 16.40 -6.15 2.71
N SER A 339 17.04 -5.58 1.69
CA SER A 339 17.08 -4.13 1.47
C SER A 339 17.24 -3.75 0.00
N TRP A 340 16.78 -2.56 -0.34
CA TRP A 340 16.96 -1.95 -1.65
C TRP A 340 18.29 -1.20 -1.73
N ASN A 341 19.13 -1.59 -2.69
CA ASN A 341 20.45 -1.02 -2.91
C ASN A 341 20.54 -0.38 -4.29
N THR A 342 21.14 0.80 -4.38
CA THR A 342 21.45 1.45 -5.67
C THR A 342 22.51 0.70 -6.45
N MET A 343 22.36 0.61 -7.77
CA MET A 343 23.39 0.13 -8.69
C MET A 343 23.78 1.25 -9.67
N VAL A 344 25.07 1.37 -9.98
CA VAL A 344 25.56 2.35 -10.94
C VAL A 344 25.30 1.84 -12.37
N SER A 345 24.37 2.48 -13.08
CA SER A 345 24.00 2.12 -14.45
C SER A 345 24.99 2.64 -15.51
N GLY A 346 25.76 3.68 -15.19
CA GLY A 346 26.67 4.36 -16.12
C GLY A 346 25.98 5.31 -17.11
N THR A 347 24.68 5.59 -16.93
CA THR A 347 23.91 6.51 -17.77
C THR A 347 23.01 7.41 -16.91
N SER A 348 22.58 8.55 -17.46
CA SER A 348 21.55 9.42 -16.87
C SER A 348 20.25 9.40 -17.67
N ASN A 349 20.16 8.57 -18.71
CA ASN A 349 18.97 8.41 -19.53
C ASN A 349 17.90 7.64 -18.72
N THR A 350 16.63 8.00 -18.88
CA THR A 350 15.49 7.23 -18.33
C THR A 350 15.52 5.81 -18.88
N LEU A 351 15.21 4.83 -18.01
CA LEU A 351 15.17 3.39 -18.28
C LEU A 351 13.72 2.87 -18.09
N ASP A 352 13.01 2.64 -19.18
CA ASP A 352 11.56 2.33 -19.20
C ASP A 352 11.26 0.83 -19.17
N GLY A 353 12.21 -0.01 -19.57
CA GLY A 353 12.02 -1.46 -19.62
C GLY A 353 13.14 -2.19 -18.91
N ILE A 354 12.79 -3.25 -18.17
CA ILE A 354 13.74 -4.18 -17.56
C ILE A 354 13.28 -5.63 -17.76
N TRP A 355 14.23 -6.49 -18.12
CA TRP A 355 14.03 -7.93 -18.20
C TRP A 355 15.36 -8.64 -17.98
N GLY A 356 15.34 -9.82 -17.36
CA GLY A 356 16.52 -10.66 -17.23
C GLY A 356 16.25 -12.12 -17.53
N SER A 357 17.29 -12.84 -17.97
CA SER A 357 17.27 -14.30 -18.07
C SER A 357 17.66 -14.95 -16.73
N SER A 358 18.40 -14.23 -15.88
CA SER A 358 18.82 -14.66 -14.56
C SER A 358 19.21 -13.46 -13.68
N GLN A 359 19.49 -13.69 -12.39
CA GLN A 359 19.97 -12.62 -11.48
C GLN A 359 21.32 -12.00 -11.90
N THR A 360 22.05 -12.63 -12.83
CA THR A 360 23.34 -12.18 -13.35
C THR A 360 23.31 -11.83 -14.83
N ASP A 361 22.12 -11.76 -15.44
CA ASP A 361 21.97 -11.47 -16.86
C ASP A 361 20.68 -10.68 -17.08
N ILE A 362 20.81 -9.35 -17.08
CA ILE A 362 19.68 -8.41 -17.06
C ILE A 362 19.91 -7.31 -18.07
N PHE A 363 18.87 -6.99 -18.83
CA PHE A 363 18.85 -5.93 -19.83
C PHE A 363 17.87 -4.85 -19.39
N THR A 364 18.28 -3.58 -19.55
CA THR A 364 17.36 -2.45 -19.46
C THR A 364 17.47 -1.57 -20.70
N VAL A 365 16.34 -0.98 -21.06
CA VAL A 365 16.22 -0.08 -22.21
C VAL A 365 15.55 1.22 -21.81
N GLY A 366 15.73 2.26 -22.62
CA GLY A 366 15.02 3.50 -22.38
C GLY A 366 15.27 4.59 -23.42
N SER A 367 15.25 5.82 -22.95
CA SER A 367 15.37 7.02 -23.78
C SER A 367 16.67 7.06 -24.62
N ALA A 368 16.61 7.76 -25.76
CA ALA A 368 17.73 7.96 -26.68
C ALA A 368 18.40 6.65 -27.18
N GLY A 369 17.63 5.58 -27.40
CA GLY A 369 18.13 4.30 -27.87
C GLY A 369 18.97 3.53 -26.86
N THR A 370 18.86 3.86 -25.57
CA THR A 370 19.66 3.24 -24.51
C THR A 370 19.35 1.75 -24.40
N LEU A 371 20.41 0.93 -24.42
CA LEU A 371 20.41 -0.46 -24.02
C LEU A 371 21.63 -0.68 -23.12
N ILE A 372 21.40 -1.12 -21.89
CA ILE A 372 22.47 -1.50 -20.97
C ILE A 372 22.23 -2.93 -20.45
N HIS A 373 23.33 -3.62 -20.21
CA HIS A 373 23.36 -5.04 -19.86
C HIS A 373 24.20 -5.27 -18.60
N TYR A 374 23.61 -5.98 -17.64
CA TYR A 374 24.24 -6.44 -16.42
C TYR A 374 24.70 -7.88 -16.58
N ASN A 375 26.00 -8.10 -16.40
CA ASN A 375 26.65 -9.41 -16.56
C ASN A 375 26.87 -10.15 -15.22
N GLY A 376 26.21 -9.72 -14.15
CA GLY A 376 26.41 -10.24 -12.80
C GLY A 376 27.47 -9.50 -11.98
N THR A 377 28.19 -8.56 -12.60
CA THR A 377 29.19 -7.74 -11.91
C THR A 377 28.96 -6.25 -12.15
N ASP A 378 28.85 -5.83 -13.42
CA ASP A 378 28.74 -4.43 -13.80
C ASP A 378 27.68 -4.25 -14.89
N TRP A 379 27.11 -3.03 -14.95
CA TRP A 379 26.30 -2.57 -16.06
C TRP A 379 27.19 -2.02 -17.18
N SER A 380 26.90 -2.39 -18.42
CA SER A 380 27.62 -1.91 -19.59
C SER A 380 26.67 -1.56 -20.73
N SER A 381 26.98 -0.51 -21.50
CA SER A 381 26.15 -0.10 -22.64
C SER A 381 26.42 -0.95 -23.87
N ILE A 382 25.34 -1.31 -24.57
CA ILE A 382 25.37 -1.95 -25.88
C ILE A 382 24.85 -0.94 -26.90
N SER A 383 25.63 -0.65 -27.93
CA SER A 383 25.23 0.30 -28.97
C SER A 383 24.11 -0.28 -29.83
N THR A 384 22.92 0.32 -29.76
CA THR A 384 21.75 -0.05 -30.57
C THR A 384 21.80 0.52 -31.99
N GLY A 385 22.57 1.58 -32.20
CA GLY A 385 22.65 2.30 -33.49
C GLY A 385 21.41 3.15 -33.81
N VAL A 386 20.47 3.29 -32.87
CA VAL A 386 19.26 4.11 -33.01
C VAL A 386 19.19 5.17 -31.91
N THR A 387 18.37 6.19 -32.12
CA THR A 387 18.07 7.22 -31.10
C THR A 387 16.61 7.19 -30.67
N ASP A 388 15.79 6.34 -31.30
CA ASP A 388 14.40 6.12 -30.89
C ASP A 388 14.34 5.71 -29.42
N TRP A 389 13.36 6.24 -28.70
CA TRP A 389 13.11 5.85 -27.33
C TRP A 389 12.61 4.40 -27.30
N LEU A 390 13.32 3.52 -26.61
CA LEU A 390 12.97 2.11 -26.43
C LEU A 390 12.15 1.96 -25.15
N THR A 391 10.92 1.43 -25.24
CA THR A 391 9.95 1.44 -24.14
C THR A 391 9.87 0.10 -23.41
N SER A 392 10.25 -1.00 -24.05
CA SER A 392 10.15 -2.32 -23.44
C SER A 392 11.20 -3.28 -24.01
N VAL A 393 11.66 -4.18 -23.15
CA VAL A 393 12.62 -5.23 -23.44
C VAL A 393 12.11 -6.56 -22.89
N TRP A 394 12.34 -7.62 -23.65
CA TRP A 394 11.96 -8.98 -23.28
C TRP A 394 12.75 -10.00 -24.10
N GLY A 395 13.02 -11.20 -23.58
CA GLY A 395 13.77 -12.21 -24.32
C GLY A 395 13.54 -13.65 -23.87
N PHE A 396 14.21 -14.58 -24.56
CA PHE A 396 14.25 -16.01 -24.24
C PHE A 396 15.56 -16.46 -23.60
N GLY A 397 16.59 -15.61 -23.66
CA GLY A 397 17.93 -15.85 -23.15
C GLY A 397 18.83 -14.64 -23.41
N SER A 398 20.09 -14.75 -23.00
CA SER A 398 21.11 -13.69 -23.18
C SER A 398 21.41 -13.36 -24.65
N ASP A 399 21.06 -14.28 -25.56
CA ASP A 399 21.33 -14.25 -27.00
C ASP A 399 20.06 -14.15 -27.85
N ASP A 400 18.90 -13.91 -27.24
CA ASP A 400 17.65 -13.66 -27.96
C ASP A 400 16.77 -12.67 -27.19
N VAL A 401 17.08 -11.39 -27.36
CA VAL A 401 16.42 -10.29 -26.65
C VAL A 401 15.80 -9.32 -27.64
N TYR A 402 14.50 -9.10 -27.52
CA TYR A 402 13.74 -8.16 -28.32
C TYR A 402 13.48 -6.86 -27.57
N MET A 403 13.47 -5.76 -28.31
CA MET A 403 13.19 -4.43 -27.79
C MET A 403 12.24 -3.71 -28.75
N VAL A 404 11.33 -2.94 -28.19
CA VAL A 404 10.38 -2.13 -28.96
C VAL A 404 10.40 -0.68 -28.51
N GLY A 405 9.91 0.23 -29.36
CA GLY A 405 9.88 1.63 -28.99
C GLY A 405 9.12 2.55 -29.92
N THR A 406 9.44 3.84 -29.80
CA THR A 406 8.88 4.92 -30.61
C THR A 406 9.12 4.72 -32.11
N SER A 407 8.30 5.38 -32.94
CA SER A 407 8.37 5.28 -34.40
C SER A 407 8.15 3.86 -34.97
N GLY A 408 7.56 2.95 -34.20
CA GLY A 408 7.38 1.55 -34.58
C GLY A 408 8.67 0.71 -34.51
N LYS A 409 9.68 1.14 -33.75
CA LYS A 409 10.97 0.45 -33.71
C LYS A 409 10.85 -0.95 -33.11
N ILE A 410 11.45 -1.94 -33.78
CA ILE A 410 11.63 -3.32 -33.28
C ILE A 410 13.10 -3.67 -33.48
N LEU A 411 13.79 -4.05 -32.40
CA LEU A 411 15.18 -4.49 -32.42
C LEU A 411 15.28 -5.92 -31.86
N ARG A 412 16.24 -6.70 -32.35
CA ARG A 412 16.61 -7.99 -31.77
C ARG A 412 18.12 -8.06 -31.53
N TYR A 413 18.51 -8.40 -30.32
CA TYR A 413 19.90 -8.70 -29.96
C TYR A 413 20.12 -10.21 -30.00
N ASP A 414 21.09 -10.65 -30.79
CA ASP A 414 21.44 -12.08 -30.97
C ASP A 414 22.59 -12.57 -30.05
N GLY A 415 22.90 -11.79 -29.00
CA GLY A 415 24.07 -12.03 -28.15
C GLY A 415 25.36 -11.39 -28.66
N THR A 416 25.36 -10.87 -29.89
CA THR A 416 26.53 -10.18 -30.48
C THR A 416 26.18 -8.88 -31.21
N THR A 417 25.04 -8.86 -31.92
CA THR A 417 24.67 -7.83 -32.87
C THR A 417 23.22 -7.42 -32.67
N ILE A 418 22.95 -6.13 -32.88
CA ILE A 418 21.61 -5.57 -32.90
C ILE A 418 21.07 -5.61 -34.33
N HIS A 419 19.95 -6.29 -34.53
CA HIS A 419 19.22 -6.36 -35.79
C HIS A 419 18.01 -5.42 -35.74
N ASP A 420 17.95 -4.46 -36.66
CA ASP A 420 16.79 -3.57 -36.82
C ASP A 420 15.73 -4.26 -37.70
N ILE A 421 14.62 -4.64 -37.08
CA ILE A 421 13.53 -5.38 -37.73
C ILE A 421 12.54 -4.38 -38.31
N THR A 422 12.18 -4.57 -39.58
CA THR A 422 11.18 -3.71 -40.23
C THR A 422 9.81 -3.97 -39.63
N SER A 423 9.24 -2.95 -39.01
CA SER A 423 7.90 -2.98 -38.45
C SER A 423 6.82 -2.68 -39.49
N PRO A 424 5.65 -3.33 -39.44
CA PRO A 424 4.52 -3.02 -40.31
C PRO A 424 3.82 -1.70 -39.93
N THR A 425 4.22 -1.05 -38.84
CA THR A 425 3.63 0.20 -38.34
C THR A 425 4.69 1.24 -38.01
N ARG A 426 4.26 2.50 -37.82
CA ARG A 426 5.08 3.61 -37.31
C ARG A 426 4.57 4.16 -35.98
N PHE A 427 3.49 3.60 -35.43
CA PHE A 427 3.00 3.98 -34.11
C PHE A 427 4.00 3.52 -33.04
N THR A 428 4.07 4.27 -31.95
CA THR A 428 4.87 3.89 -30.78
C THR A 428 4.40 2.54 -30.27
N LEU A 429 5.33 1.60 -30.17
CA LEU A 429 5.16 0.32 -29.51
C LEU A 429 5.51 0.53 -28.03
N GLN A 430 4.74 -0.07 -27.13
CA GLN A 430 4.83 0.14 -25.68
C GLN A 430 5.32 -1.10 -24.96
N ALA A 431 4.80 -2.28 -25.27
CA ALA A 431 5.15 -3.51 -24.58
C ALA A 431 5.34 -4.69 -25.51
N ILE A 432 6.25 -5.59 -25.13
CA ILE A 432 6.57 -6.82 -25.86
C ILE A 432 6.61 -8.02 -24.92
N ARG A 433 5.94 -9.10 -25.32
CA ARG A 433 5.96 -10.42 -24.66
C ARG A 433 5.73 -11.51 -25.70
N GLY A 434 6.27 -12.70 -25.46
CA GLY A 434 6.00 -13.86 -26.29
C GLY A 434 5.94 -15.14 -25.47
N THR A 435 5.49 -16.21 -26.12
CA THR A 435 5.36 -17.55 -25.53
C THR A 435 6.45 -18.49 -26.03
N SER A 436 6.98 -18.22 -27.22
CA SER A 436 8.08 -18.94 -27.85
C SER A 436 8.81 -18.04 -28.85
N SER A 437 10.01 -18.41 -29.31
CA SER A 437 10.79 -17.64 -30.28
C SER A 437 10.09 -17.43 -31.64
N SER A 438 8.94 -18.09 -31.85
CA SER A 438 8.07 -17.99 -33.02
C SER A 438 6.67 -17.47 -32.69
N ASP A 439 6.44 -16.97 -31.48
CA ASP A 439 5.13 -16.44 -31.07
C ASP A 439 5.34 -15.25 -30.13
N ILE A 440 5.31 -14.05 -30.70
CA ILE A 440 5.59 -12.80 -29.99
C ILE A 440 4.51 -11.77 -30.30
N PHE A 441 4.00 -11.14 -29.25
CA PHE A 441 3.00 -10.08 -29.33
C PHE A 441 3.60 -8.74 -28.87
N VAL A 442 3.19 -7.68 -29.55
CA VAL A 442 3.56 -6.30 -29.22
C VAL A 442 2.33 -5.43 -29.22
N THR A 443 2.20 -4.57 -28.21
CA THR A 443 1.10 -3.61 -28.11
C THR A 443 1.63 -2.18 -28.09
N GLY A 444 0.80 -1.22 -28.50
CA GLY A 444 1.21 0.18 -28.55
C GLY A 444 0.08 1.19 -28.73
N TYR A 445 0.47 2.39 -29.16
CA TYR A 445 -0.44 3.52 -29.33
C TYR A 445 -1.45 3.27 -30.46
N ASN A 446 -2.57 3.98 -30.39
CA ASN A 446 -3.69 3.87 -31.35
C ASN A 446 -4.24 2.44 -31.49
N GLY A 447 -4.28 1.68 -30.39
CA GLY A 447 -4.77 0.30 -30.36
C GLY A 447 -3.90 -0.70 -31.13
N THR A 448 -2.65 -0.35 -31.44
CA THR A 448 -1.75 -1.19 -32.24
C THR A 448 -1.49 -2.52 -31.55
N ILE A 449 -1.69 -3.62 -32.27
CA ILE A 449 -1.32 -4.98 -31.88
C ILE A 449 -0.53 -5.60 -33.04
N LEU A 450 0.70 -6.02 -32.77
CA LEU A 450 1.51 -6.80 -33.71
C LEU A 450 1.68 -8.22 -33.20
N HIS A 451 1.78 -9.15 -34.15
CA HIS A 451 2.07 -10.55 -33.88
C HIS A 451 3.15 -11.06 -34.83
N TYR A 452 4.11 -11.78 -34.27
CA TYR A 452 5.15 -12.51 -34.98
C TYR A 452 4.86 -14.00 -34.88
N ASP A 453 4.66 -14.65 -36.02
CA ASP A 453 4.27 -16.07 -36.14
C ASP A 453 5.46 -17.01 -36.42
N GLY A 454 6.69 -16.51 -36.24
CA GLY A 454 7.91 -17.23 -36.55
C GLY A 454 8.42 -17.03 -37.98
N ALA A 455 7.64 -16.38 -38.84
CA ALA A 455 8.06 -15.99 -40.18
C ALA A 455 8.03 -14.47 -40.35
N ASP A 456 6.88 -13.84 -40.08
CA ASP A 456 6.63 -12.43 -40.40
C ASP A 456 5.95 -11.68 -39.25
N TRP A 457 6.20 -10.36 -39.18
CA TRP A 457 5.48 -9.45 -38.30
C TRP A 457 4.23 -8.93 -39.01
N SER A 458 3.06 -9.11 -38.39
CA SER A 458 1.77 -8.66 -38.94
C SER A 458 0.99 -7.80 -37.93
N ILE A 459 0.12 -6.92 -38.44
CA ILE A 459 -0.82 -6.16 -37.61
C ILE A 459 -2.06 -7.02 -37.40
N MET A 460 -2.53 -7.14 -36.16
CA MET A 460 -3.79 -7.79 -35.82
C MET A 460 -4.94 -6.77 -35.74
N ASP A 461 -6.16 -7.24 -35.95
CA ASP A 461 -7.36 -6.44 -35.71
C ASP A 461 -7.52 -6.14 -34.22
N SER A 462 -7.80 -4.88 -33.90
CA SER A 462 -7.94 -4.39 -32.52
C SER A 462 -9.36 -3.86 -32.29
N PRO A 463 -10.02 -4.22 -31.18
CA PRO A 463 -11.37 -3.75 -30.85
C PRO A 463 -11.38 -2.32 -30.29
N THR A 464 -10.23 -1.63 -30.28
CA THR A 464 -10.07 -0.31 -29.66
C THR A 464 -9.03 0.53 -30.40
N THR A 465 -9.11 1.85 -30.23
CA THR A 465 -8.06 2.81 -30.64
C THR A 465 -7.32 3.41 -29.45
N SER A 466 -7.67 2.98 -28.23
CA SER A 466 -6.98 3.33 -26.99
C SER A 466 -5.50 2.95 -27.03
N TRP A 467 -4.66 3.68 -26.31
CA TRP A 467 -3.24 3.36 -26.19
C TRP A 467 -3.05 2.14 -25.30
N LEU A 468 -2.50 1.06 -25.85
CA LEU A 468 -2.18 -0.15 -25.10
C LEU A 468 -0.76 -0.02 -24.53
N SER A 469 -0.63 -0.17 -23.22
CA SER A 469 0.61 0.11 -22.46
C SER A 469 1.33 -1.14 -22.00
N ALA A 470 0.59 -2.22 -21.73
CA ALA A 470 1.19 -3.48 -21.31
C ALA A 470 0.46 -4.69 -21.91
N ILE A 471 1.17 -5.81 -21.95
CA ILE A 471 0.69 -7.09 -22.47
C ILE A 471 1.18 -8.23 -21.57
N TRP A 472 0.32 -9.23 -21.38
CA TRP A 472 0.60 -10.46 -20.67
C TRP A 472 0.14 -11.67 -21.48
N THR A 473 1.03 -12.64 -21.67
CA THR A 473 0.78 -13.87 -22.43
C THR A 473 0.79 -15.06 -21.47
N PHE A 474 -0.27 -15.88 -21.45
CA PHE A 474 -0.25 -17.19 -20.79
C PHE A 474 0.19 -18.28 -21.76
N ASP A 475 -0.35 -18.24 -22.97
CA ASP A 475 -0.03 -19.10 -24.11
C ASP A 475 -0.43 -18.38 -25.41
N GLU A 476 -0.22 -19.05 -26.56
CA GLU A 476 -0.45 -18.50 -27.91
C GLU A 476 -1.92 -18.13 -28.18
N THR A 477 -2.85 -18.65 -27.36
CA THR A 477 -4.30 -18.43 -27.47
C THR A 477 -4.89 -17.63 -26.32
N ASN A 478 -4.09 -17.21 -25.34
CA ASN A 478 -4.59 -16.55 -24.15
C ASN A 478 -3.69 -15.36 -23.79
N VAL A 479 -4.07 -14.19 -24.28
CA VAL A 479 -3.26 -12.96 -24.18
C VAL A 479 -4.12 -11.79 -23.73
N TYR A 480 -3.64 -11.05 -22.75
CA TYR A 480 -4.31 -9.84 -22.25
C TYR A 480 -3.47 -8.61 -22.52
N ALA A 481 -4.11 -7.49 -22.85
CA ALA A 481 -3.46 -6.19 -22.89
C ALA A 481 -4.29 -5.15 -22.17
N CYS A 482 -3.61 -4.18 -21.56
CA CYS A 482 -4.26 -3.06 -20.87
C CYS A 482 -3.66 -1.72 -21.28
N GLY A 483 -4.37 -0.63 -20.99
CA GLY A 483 -3.95 0.69 -21.44
C GLY A 483 -4.79 1.85 -20.92
N ASP A 484 -4.84 2.92 -21.71
CA ASP A 484 -5.49 4.18 -21.34
C ASP A 484 -7.02 4.04 -21.19
N ALA A 485 -7.61 4.96 -20.42
CA ALA A 485 -9.04 5.02 -20.15
C ALA A 485 -9.65 3.69 -19.62
N GLY A 486 -8.90 2.95 -18.78
CA GLY A 486 -9.32 1.67 -18.22
C GLY A 486 -9.46 0.54 -19.24
N THR A 487 -8.82 0.68 -20.42
CA THR A 487 -8.93 -0.33 -21.48
C THR A 487 -8.27 -1.64 -21.05
N VAL A 488 -9.02 -2.73 -21.16
CA VAL A 488 -8.53 -4.10 -21.05
C VAL A 488 -9.09 -4.88 -22.25
N ILE A 489 -8.23 -5.60 -22.95
CA ILE A 489 -8.60 -6.47 -24.07
C ILE A 489 -8.01 -7.86 -23.86
N HIS A 490 -8.70 -8.87 -24.38
CA HIS A 490 -8.33 -10.28 -24.26
C HIS A 490 -8.40 -10.97 -25.63
N TYR A 491 -7.37 -11.73 -25.95
CA TYR A 491 -7.28 -12.59 -27.12
C TYR A 491 -7.58 -14.02 -26.72
N ASP A 492 -8.54 -14.64 -27.41
CA ASP A 492 -9.01 -16.01 -27.17
C ASP A 492 -8.39 -17.05 -28.13
N GLY A 493 -7.35 -16.67 -28.87
CA GLY A 493 -6.73 -17.48 -29.92
C GLY A 493 -7.35 -17.26 -31.30
N THR A 494 -8.43 -16.49 -31.39
CA THR A 494 -9.08 -16.15 -32.66
C THR A 494 -9.28 -14.65 -32.84
N THR A 495 -9.78 -13.96 -31.81
CA THR A 495 -10.12 -12.54 -31.89
C THR A 495 -9.81 -11.81 -30.59
N TRP A 496 -9.58 -10.50 -30.71
CA TRP A 496 -9.42 -9.61 -29.57
C TRP A 496 -10.77 -9.01 -29.17
N GLU A 497 -11.15 -9.17 -27.92
CA GLU A 497 -12.37 -8.61 -27.35
C GLU A 497 -12.08 -7.64 -26.20
N LYS A 498 -12.93 -6.61 -26.05
CA LYS A 498 -12.81 -5.65 -24.94
C LYS A 498 -13.50 -6.18 -23.69
N ILE A 499 -12.77 -6.16 -22.57
CA ILE A 499 -13.30 -6.44 -21.24
C ILE A 499 -13.55 -5.11 -20.52
N THR A 500 -14.71 -4.98 -19.87
CA THR A 500 -15.03 -3.78 -19.09
C THR A 500 -14.40 -3.88 -17.70
N ALA A 501 -13.33 -3.11 -17.46
CA ALA A 501 -12.75 -2.94 -16.13
C ALA A 501 -13.52 -1.88 -15.32
N PRO A 502 -13.58 -1.98 -13.98
CA PRO A 502 -14.29 -1.02 -13.12
C PRO A 502 -13.45 0.24 -12.83
N THR A 503 -12.79 0.78 -13.84
CA THR A 503 -11.94 1.97 -13.73
C THR A 503 -11.90 2.73 -15.06
N SER A 504 -11.65 4.04 -14.98
CA SER A 504 -11.29 4.88 -16.12
C SER A 504 -9.81 5.30 -16.09
N GLU A 505 -9.05 4.83 -15.10
CA GLU A 505 -7.64 5.14 -14.94
C GLU A 505 -6.80 4.49 -16.03
N TRP A 506 -5.67 5.10 -16.36
CA TRP A 506 -4.74 4.52 -17.32
C TRP A 506 -3.94 3.40 -16.63
N LEU A 507 -4.04 2.18 -17.15
CA LEU A 507 -3.33 1.00 -16.68
C LEU A 507 -1.96 0.87 -17.37
N TYR A 508 -0.88 0.86 -16.59
CA TYR A 508 0.51 0.81 -17.08
C TYR A 508 1.12 -0.59 -17.06
N SER A 509 0.66 -1.46 -16.16
CA SER A 509 1.20 -2.82 -16.04
C SER A 509 0.09 -3.84 -15.82
N ILE A 510 0.36 -5.05 -16.31
CA ILE A 510 -0.46 -6.24 -16.14
C ILE A 510 0.43 -7.39 -15.68
N TRP A 511 -0.07 -8.19 -14.74
CA TRP A 511 0.60 -9.40 -14.28
C TRP A 511 -0.43 -10.51 -14.06
N GLY A 512 -0.24 -11.65 -14.73
CA GLY A 512 -1.09 -12.83 -14.57
C GLY A 512 -0.41 -13.92 -13.75
N LYS A 513 -1.00 -14.32 -12.63
CA LYS A 513 -0.53 -15.51 -11.88
C LYS A 513 -0.91 -16.80 -12.61
N ASN A 514 -2.13 -16.83 -13.14
CA ASN A 514 -2.69 -17.86 -14.00
C ASN A 514 -3.90 -17.25 -14.74
N GLU A 515 -4.51 -18.02 -15.64
CA GLU A 515 -5.66 -17.59 -16.46
C GLU A 515 -6.86 -17.05 -15.65
N ASN A 516 -6.97 -17.45 -14.38
CA ASN A 516 -8.07 -17.08 -13.49
C ASN A 516 -7.69 -15.99 -12.50
N GLU A 517 -6.46 -15.47 -12.50
CA GLU A 517 -5.99 -14.49 -11.52
C GLU A 517 -4.99 -13.51 -12.15
N ILE A 518 -5.50 -12.32 -12.48
CA ILE A 518 -4.78 -11.27 -13.20
C ILE A 518 -4.85 -9.97 -12.41
N TYR A 519 -3.75 -9.24 -12.37
CA TYR A 519 -3.61 -7.96 -11.68
C TYR A 519 -3.24 -6.84 -12.64
N PHE A 520 -3.72 -5.64 -12.34
CA PHE A 520 -3.51 -4.43 -13.13
C PHE A 520 -3.17 -3.27 -12.22
N CYS A 521 -2.20 -2.44 -12.60
CA CYS A 521 -1.91 -1.20 -11.88
C CYS A 521 -1.78 0.00 -12.83
N GLY A 522 -1.98 1.21 -12.30
CA GLY A 522 -2.03 2.41 -13.13
C GLY A 522 -1.99 3.75 -12.40
N THR A 523 -2.58 4.76 -13.04
CA THR A 523 -2.69 6.14 -12.51
C THR A 523 -3.56 6.22 -11.26
N ASN A 524 -3.33 7.26 -10.44
CA ASN A 524 -4.11 7.54 -9.23
C ASN A 524 -4.18 6.37 -8.24
N GLY A 525 -3.11 5.56 -8.15
CA GLY A 525 -3.07 4.37 -7.29
C GLY A 525 -4.04 3.27 -7.72
N ALA A 526 -4.50 3.27 -8.98
CA ALA A 526 -5.35 2.20 -9.48
C ALA A 526 -4.62 0.86 -9.33
N PHE A 527 -5.23 -0.04 -8.56
CA PHE A 527 -4.79 -1.41 -8.43
C PHE A 527 -6.03 -2.32 -8.47
N LEU A 528 -6.07 -3.24 -9.42
CA LEU A 528 -7.23 -4.09 -9.69
C LEU A 528 -6.81 -5.54 -9.77
N SER A 529 -7.73 -6.43 -9.41
CA SER A 529 -7.64 -7.84 -9.72
C SER A 529 -8.86 -8.31 -10.50
N LEU A 530 -8.63 -9.24 -11.43
CA LEU A 530 -9.63 -10.03 -12.14
C LEU A 530 -9.43 -11.48 -11.71
N LYS A 531 -10.35 -11.98 -10.88
CA LYS A 531 -10.30 -13.34 -10.34
C LYS A 531 -11.54 -14.13 -10.72
N ASN A 532 -11.40 -15.24 -11.44
CA ASN A 532 -12.54 -16.03 -11.93
C ASN A 532 -13.60 -15.16 -12.62
N SER A 533 -13.17 -14.23 -13.49
CA SER A 533 -14.02 -13.22 -14.15
C SER A 533 -14.70 -12.18 -13.23
N ILE A 534 -14.34 -12.13 -11.95
CA ILE A 534 -14.83 -11.15 -10.99
C ILE A 534 -13.77 -10.06 -10.78
N TRP A 535 -14.16 -8.81 -10.99
CA TRP A 535 -13.30 -7.66 -10.73
C TRP A 535 -13.34 -7.24 -9.26
N SER A 536 -12.18 -6.88 -8.74
CA SER A 536 -12.03 -6.18 -7.45
C SER A 536 -11.07 -5.02 -7.60
N VAL A 537 -11.47 -3.84 -7.12
CA VAL A 537 -10.58 -2.69 -6.96
C VAL A 537 -9.95 -2.81 -5.59
N ILE A 538 -8.63 -2.90 -5.55
CA ILE A 538 -7.85 -3.09 -4.32
C ILE A 538 -7.33 -1.70 -3.91
N PRO A 539 -7.84 -1.14 -2.80
CA PRO A 539 -7.38 0.15 -2.36
C PRO A 539 -5.94 0.05 -1.84
N VAL A 540 -5.02 0.71 -2.52
CA VAL A 540 -3.65 0.93 -2.06
C VAL A 540 -3.56 2.38 -1.63
N GLY A 541 -3.00 2.65 -0.46
CA GLY A 541 -3.13 3.93 0.25
C GLY A 541 -2.36 5.09 -0.35
N THR A 542 -2.43 5.27 -1.67
CA THR A 542 -1.70 6.27 -2.43
C THR A 542 -2.45 6.67 -3.69
N PHE A 543 -2.15 7.85 -4.19
CA PHE A 543 -2.54 8.30 -5.52
C PHE A 543 -1.36 8.36 -6.49
N ASN A 544 -0.18 7.85 -6.09
CA ASN A 544 0.99 7.81 -6.97
C ASN A 544 0.70 6.92 -8.17
N ILE A 545 1.34 7.21 -9.31
CA ILE A 545 1.27 6.32 -10.46
C ILE A 545 2.05 5.05 -10.15
N LEU A 546 1.44 3.90 -10.46
CA LEU A 546 2.02 2.57 -10.34
C LEU A 546 2.37 2.07 -11.75
N ASN A 547 3.66 1.96 -12.05
CA ASN A 547 4.17 1.76 -13.41
C ASN A 547 4.47 0.30 -13.73
N GLY A 548 4.98 -0.47 -12.77
CA GLY A 548 5.42 -1.85 -13.00
C GLY A 548 5.00 -2.80 -11.91
N MET A 549 4.78 -4.08 -12.25
CA MET A 549 4.49 -5.13 -11.29
C MET A 549 5.29 -6.40 -11.55
N TYR A 550 5.65 -7.10 -10.47
CA TYR A 550 6.26 -8.42 -10.54
C TYR A 550 5.89 -9.28 -9.33
N MET A 551 5.50 -10.53 -9.56
CA MET A 551 5.15 -11.46 -8.49
C MET A 551 6.31 -12.39 -8.14
N ILE A 552 6.59 -12.53 -6.85
CA ILE A 552 7.60 -13.45 -6.31
C ILE A 552 6.92 -14.51 -5.45
N GLY A 553 7.38 -15.75 -5.60
CA GLY A 553 7.00 -16.86 -4.71
C GLY A 553 5.52 -17.22 -4.77
N GLY A 554 4.81 -16.80 -5.82
CA GLY A 554 3.40 -17.10 -6.05
C GLY A 554 2.40 -16.21 -5.30
N ASP A 555 2.80 -15.53 -4.23
CA ASP A 555 1.85 -14.83 -3.35
C ASP A 555 2.25 -13.39 -2.98
N ASN A 556 3.43 -12.91 -3.39
CA ASN A 556 3.89 -11.54 -3.12
C ASN A 556 4.00 -10.75 -4.42
N LEU A 557 3.08 -9.83 -4.65
CA LEU A 557 3.11 -8.93 -5.80
C LEU A 557 3.80 -7.62 -5.38
N TYR A 558 4.92 -7.30 -6.01
CA TYR A 558 5.60 -6.03 -5.83
C TYR A 558 5.19 -5.07 -6.94
N ILE A 559 4.88 -3.83 -6.56
CA ILE A 559 4.39 -2.78 -7.45
C ILE A 559 5.33 -1.59 -7.31
N ALA A 560 5.99 -1.22 -8.41
CA ALA A 560 6.89 -0.07 -8.47
C ALA A 560 6.23 1.12 -9.19
N GLY A 561 6.61 2.34 -8.83
CA GLY A 561 6.03 3.53 -9.44
C GLY A 561 6.73 4.84 -9.09
N GLN A 562 5.96 5.93 -9.14
CA GLN A 562 6.47 7.29 -8.94
C GLN A 562 7.10 7.52 -7.57
N TYR A 563 8.09 8.41 -7.52
CA TYR A 563 8.82 8.81 -6.32
C TYR A 563 9.46 7.64 -5.55
N GLY A 564 9.92 6.64 -6.28
CA GLY A 564 10.48 5.42 -5.73
C GLY A 564 9.44 4.50 -5.09
N THR A 565 8.13 4.74 -5.26
CA THR A 565 7.08 3.92 -4.64
C THR A 565 7.32 2.45 -4.93
N ILE A 566 7.42 1.64 -3.87
CA ILE A 566 7.43 0.18 -3.93
C ILE A 566 6.42 -0.30 -2.88
N LEU A 567 5.35 -0.92 -3.36
CA LEU A 567 4.35 -1.59 -2.55
C LEU A 567 4.55 -3.10 -2.66
N ARG A 568 4.36 -3.80 -1.56
CA ARG A 568 4.23 -5.26 -1.55
C ARG A 568 2.80 -5.59 -1.18
N TYR A 569 2.08 -6.24 -2.08
CA TYR A 569 0.75 -6.79 -1.85
C TYR A 569 0.86 -8.31 -1.69
N TRP A 570 0.21 -8.86 -0.67
CA TRP A 570 0.07 -10.29 -0.49
C TRP A 570 -1.38 -10.62 -0.21
N LEU A 571 -1.77 -11.87 -0.40
CA LEU A 571 -3.10 -12.32 -0.01
C LEU A 571 -3.06 -12.63 1.49
N ASP A 572 -3.83 -11.89 2.31
CA ASP A 572 -3.84 -12.18 3.75
C ASP A 572 -4.35 -13.59 4.01
N LEU A 573 -3.48 -14.28 4.73
CA LEU A 573 -3.76 -15.43 5.56
C LEU A 573 -4.82 -15.03 6.59
N THR A 574 -5.87 -15.83 6.75
CA THR A 574 -6.85 -15.68 7.84
C THR A 574 -6.12 -15.70 9.18
N GLU A 575 -6.21 -14.61 9.95
CA GLU A 575 -5.77 -14.59 11.36
C GLU A 575 -6.91 -15.13 12.23
N LEU A 576 -6.65 -16.23 12.94
CA LEU A 576 -7.60 -16.87 13.86
C LEU A 576 -6.96 -17.01 15.24
N ASN A 577 -7.71 -16.60 16.27
CA ASN A 577 -7.26 -16.60 17.65
C ASN A 577 -8.06 -17.60 18.47
N TYR A 578 -7.39 -18.64 18.96
CA TYR A 578 -8.00 -19.70 19.76
C TYR A 578 -7.40 -19.77 21.16
N ALA A 579 -8.25 -19.89 22.18
CA ALA A 579 -7.86 -20.09 23.56
C ALA A 579 -7.84 -21.58 23.92
N TRP A 580 -6.67 -22.10 24.30
CA TRP A 580 -6.44 -23.51 24.63
C TRP A 580 -6.03 -23.68 26.09
N CYS A 581 -6.43 -24.76 26.75
CA CYS A 581 -6.03 -24.98 28.14
C CYS A 581 -4.61 -25.57 28.23
N ARG A 582 -4.01 -25.50 29.42
CA ARG A 582 -2.85 -26.33 29.78
C ARG A 582 -3.13 -27.82 29.61
N GLY A 583 -2.14 -28.57 29.15
CA GLY A 583 -2.22 -30.02 28.98
C GLY A 583 -2.76 -30.41 27.59
N LEU A 584 -3.45 -31.55 27.52
CA LEU A 584 -3.89 -32.13 26.25
C LEU A 584 -5.10 -31.37 25.65
N ASN A 585 -4.91 -30.85 24.45
CA ASN A 585 -5.92 -30.18 23.63
C ASN A 585 -6.16 -30.96 22.34
N LEU A 586 -7.42 -31.01 21.92
CA LEU A 586 -7.79 -31.50 20.59
C LEU A 586 -7.96 -30.29 19.68
N ILE A 587 -7.13 -30.20 18.65
CA ILE A 587 -7.12 -29.08 17.71
C ILE A 587 -7.38 -29.57 16.29
N SER A 588 -7.70 -28.61 15.42
CA SER A 588 -7.56 -28.77 13.98
C SER A 588 -6.86 -27.55 13.41
N ILE A 589 -6.24 -27.74 12.25
CA ILE A 589 -5.61 -26.67 11.48
C ILE A 589 -6.60 -26.27 10.38
N PRO A 590 -7.39 -25.21 10.56
CA PRO A 590 -8.49 -24.90 9.64
C PRO A 590 -8.05 -24.22 8.33
N VAL A 591 -6.75 -23.92 8.22
CA VAL A 591 -6.13 -23.13 7.16
C VAL A 591 -4.80 -23.75 6.77
N GLU A 592 -4.36 -23.55 5.55
CA GLU A 592 -3.02 -23.94 5.11
C GLU A 592 -2.01 -22.92 5.66
N ILE A 593 -1.09 -23.37 6.52
CA ILE A 593 -0.07 -22.51 7.13
C ILE A 593 1.24 -22.68 6.33
N PRO A 594 1.75 -21.62 5.66
CA PRO A 594 2.99 -21.71 4.91
C PRO A 594 4.17 -22.18 5.76
N GLY A 595 4.93 -23.16 5.27
CA GLY A 595 6.09 -23.72 5.97
C GLY A 595 5.76 -24.73 7.07
N LEU A 596 4.48 -25.01 7.35
CA LEU A 596 4.05 -26.07 8.27
C LEU A 596 3.59 -27.28 7.46
N SER A 597 4.39 -28.33 7.47
CA SER A 597 4.16 -29.58 6.72
C SER A 597 4.22 -30.82 7.59
N ASN A 598 4.72 -30.69 8.82
CA ASN A 598 4.96 -31.82 9.71
C ASN A 598 4.78 -31.48 11.19
N ALA A 599 4.74 -32.52 12.02
CA ALA A 599 4.46 -32.41 13.43
C ALA A 599 5.54 -31.66 14.23
N ASP A 600 6.79 -31.62 13.76
CA ASP A 600 7.87 -30.87 14.43
C ASP A 600 7.63 -29.36 14.31
N GLN A 601 7.39 -28.90 13.09
CA GLN A 601 7.03 -27.51 12.80
C GLN A 601 5.75 -27.07 13.53
N LEU A 602 4.77 -27.98 13.65
CA LEU A 602 3.55 -27.72 14.39
C LEU A 602 3.81 -27.44 15.89
N LEU A 603 4.72 -28.18 16.52
CA LEU A 603 5.09 -27.96 17.93
C LEU A 603 5.83 -26.63 18.16
N GLU A 604 6.52 -26.14 17.14
CA GLU A 604 7.20 -24.83 17.19
C GLU A 604 6.20 -23.67 17.10
N VAL A 605 5.17 -23.77 16.24
CA VAL A 605 4.22 -22.67 16.06
C VAL A 605 3.06 -22.69 17.05
N PHE A 606 2.74 -23.85 17.63
CA PHE A 606 1.62 -23.92 18.57
C PHE A 606 1.96 -23.15 19.85
N CYS A 607 1.17 -22.10 20.11
CA CYS A 607 1.27 -21.34 21.35
C CYS A 607 2.69 -20.79 21.62
N ASP A 608 3.34 -20.25 20.58
CA ASP A 608 4.71 -19.72 20.64
C ASP A 608 5.70 -20.74 21.27
N MET A 609 5.78 -21.94 20.68
CA MET A 609 6.62 -23.06 21.12
C MET A 609 6.27 -23.64 22.50
N SER A 610 5.08 -23.36 23.04
CA SER A 610 4.69 -23.88 24.36
C SER A 610 4.28 -25.35 24.34
N ALA A 611 4.15 -26.01 23.19
CA ALA A 611 3.88 -27.44 23.13
C ALA A 611 5.13 -28.33 23.29
N ASP A 612 4.96 -29.59 23.71
CA ASP A 612 6.05 -30.58 23.76
C ASP A 612 5.75 -31.94 23.10
N ALA A 613 4.49 -32.19 22.75
CA ALA A 613 4.08 -33.41 22.09
C ALA A 613 2.81 -33.22 21.25
N ALA A 614 2.76 -33.92 20.12
CA ALA A 614 1.63 -33.98 19.20
C ALA A 614 1.28 -35.45 18.88
N TRP A 615 -0.01 -35.77 18.73
CA TRP A 615 -0.46 -37.10 18.32
C TRP A 615 -1.49 -37.04 17.20
N LYS A 616 -1.41 -37.98 16.26
CA LYS A 616 -2.37 -38.19 15.16
C LYS A 616 -2.94 -39.60 15.25
N TYR A 617 -4.26 -39.72 15.16
CA TYR A 617 -4.92 -41.02 15.13
C TYR A 617 -4.86 -41.59 13.71
N ASN A 618 -4.29 -42.78 13.54
CA ASN A 618 -4.22 -43.49 12.27
C ASN A 618 -5.40 -44.48 12.19
N CYS A 619 -6.34 -44.21 11.30
CA CYS A 619 -7.59 -44.97 11.24
C CYS A 619 -7.43 -46.33 10.53
N ASP A 620 -6.43 -46.52 9.67
CA ASP A 620 -6.13 -47.80 9.03
C ASP A 620 -5.58 -48.84 10.02
N THR A 621 -4.75 -48.37 10.95
CA THR A 621 -4.09 -49.23 11.95
C THR A 621 -4.82 -49.24 13.30
N GLY A 622 -5.68 -48.27 13.55
CA GLY A 622 -6.35 -48.07 14.85
C GLY A 622 -5.40 -47.64 15.97
N THR A 623 -4.28 -46.99 15.63
CA THR A 623 -3.23 -46.62 16.59
C THR A 623 -2.98 -45.11 16.60
N PHE A 624 -2.47 -44.59 17.72
CA PHE A 624 -2.00 -43.20 17.80
C PHE A 624 -0.54 -43.12 17.38
N LEU A 625 -0.26 -42.34 16.35
CA LEU A 625 1.09 -41.89 15.99
C LEU A 625 1.46 -40.75 16.93
N SER A 626 2.59 -40.88 17.61
CA SER A 626 3.08 -39.91 18.59
C SER A 626 4.32 -39.21 18.05
N TRP A 627 4.32 -37.88 18.08
CA TRP A 627 5.50 -37.06 17.90
C TRP A 627 5.79 -36.32 19.19
N THR A 628 6.89 -36.67 19.85
CA THR A 628 7.35 -35.96 21.06
C THR A 628 8.76 -35.46 20.80
N ARG A 629 9.15 -34.35 21.44
CA ARG A 629 10.52 -33.81 21.30
C ARG A 629 11.64 -34.80 21.68
N LEU A 630 11.30 -35.94 22.29
CA LEU A 630 12.24 -37.00 22.69
C LEU A 630 12.48 -38.07 21.60
N ASP A 631 11.76 -38.03 20.48
CA ASP A 631 11.95 -38.93 19.33
C ASP A 631 12.70 -38.18 18.21
N PRO A 632 13.87 -38.62 17.72
CA PRO A 632 14.63 -37.89 16.70
C PRO A 632 14.05 -38.04 15.28
N GLY A 633 13.81 -36.93 14.57
CA GLY A 633 13.16 -36.89 13.24
C GLY A 633 12.36 -35.61 12.98
N SER A 634 11.55 -35.57 11.92
CA SER A 634 10.64 -34.44 11.57
C SER A 634 9.16 -34.72 11.88
N GLY A 635 8.84 -35.85 12.50
CA GLY A 635 7.47 -36.29 12.76
C GLY A 635 6.65 -36.67 11.52
N PHE A 636 5.35 -36.90 11.73
CA PHE A 636 4.39 -37.23 10.66
C PHE A 636 3.93 -35.98 9.90
N GLN A 637 3.45 -36.17 8.67
CA GLN A 637 2.92 -35.08 7.83
C GLN A 637 1.63 -34.51 8.42
N VAL A 638 1.51 -33.19 8.33
CA VAL A 638 0.41 -32.38 8.83
C VAL A 638 -0.14 -31.52 7.69
N GLN A 639 -1.46 -31.50 7.53
CA GLN A 639 -2.17 -30.76 6.48
C GLN A 639 -3.38 -30.00 7.05
N ALA A 640 -3.93 -29.05 6.28
CA ALA A 640 -5.17 -28.37 6.65
C ALA A 640 -6.31 -29.40 6.82
N GLY A 641 -7.07 -29.25 7.90
CA GLY A 641 -8.13 -30.17 8.31
C GLY A 641 -7.67 -31.33 9.20
N ASP A 642 -6.36 -31.56 9.37
CA ASP A 642 -5.88 -32.66 10.22
C ASP A 642 -6.29 -32.46 11.69
N PRO A 643 -7.07 -33.41 12.27
CA PRO A 643 -7.39 -33.37 13.69
C PRO A 643 -6.22 -33.94 14.49
N LEU A 644 -5.70 -33.15 15.42
CA LEU A 644 -4.46 -33.45 16.14
C LEU A 644 -4.61 -33.21 17.64
N TRP A 645 -3.94 -34.03 18.42
CA TRP A 645 -3.77 -33.79 19.84
C TRP A 645 -2.48 -33.03 20.06
N ILE A 646 -2.51 -31.96 20.84
CA ILE A 646 -1.31 -31.23 21.25
C ILE A 646 -1.30 -31.05 22.76
N ASN A 647 -0.16 -31.34 23.38
CA ASN A 647 0.07 -31.05 24.79
C ASN A 647 0.69 -29.66 24.95
N SER A 648 -0.04 -28.74 25.59
CA SER A 648 0.42 -27.39 25.92
C SER A 648 1.08 -27.35 27.30
N ARG A 649 2.29 -26.80 27.38
CA ARG A 649 3.04 -26.62 28.64
C ARG A 649 2.68 -25.34 29.39
N SER A 650 1.96 -24.40 28.77
CA SER A 650 1.69 -23.08 29.36
C SER A 650 0.89 -23.18 30.67
N PRO A 651 1.28 -22.48 31.76
CA PRO A 651 0.52 -22.46 33.00
C PRO A 651 -0.76 -21.59 32.86
N GLY A 652 -1.84 -22.16 32.32
CA GLY A 652 -3.15 -21.48 32.19
C GLY A 652 -3.75 -21.62 30.79
N ILE A 653 -4.52 -20.62 30.36
CA ILE A 653 -5.00 -20.49 28.98
C ILE A 653 -3.84 -20.03 28.10
N CYS A 654 -3.70 -20.66 26.93
CA CYS A 654 -2.77 -20.28 25.89
C CYS A 654 -3.53 -19.80 24.65
N ASN A 655 -3.15 -18.64 24.10
CA ASN A 655 -3.70 -18.13 22.86
C ASN A 655 -2.82 -18.61 21.70
N TRP A 656 -3.41 -19.39 20.79
CA TRP A 656 -2.75 -19.75 19.54
C TRP A 656 -3.25 -18.83 18.44
N HIS A 657 -2.31 -18.06 17.89
CA HIS A 657 -2.50 -17.19 16.73
C HIS A 657 -2.16 -17.98 15.48
N ILE A 658 -3.14 -18.20 14.61
CA ILE A 658 -2.96 -18.94 13.36
C ILE A 658 -3.12 -17.99 12.19
N ASN A 659 -2.08 -17.88 11.37
CA ASN A 659 -2.13 -17.22 10.08
C ASN A 659 -2.00 -18.29 9.00
N GLY A 660 -3.07 -18.55 8.27
CA GLY A 660 -3.03 -19.46 7.12
C GLY A 660 -4.03 -19.11 6.02
N ARG A 661 -3.82 -19.65 4.82
CA ARG A 661 -4.74 -19.51 3.69
C ARG A 661 -5.99 -20.38 3.93
N LEU A 662 -7.18 -19.84 3.66
CA LEU A 662 -8.41 -20.65 3.67
C LEU A 662 -8.32 -21.79 2.65
N HIS A 663 -8.48 -23.02 3.11
CA HIS A 663 -8.51 -24.21 2.26
C HIS A 663 -9.95 -24.69 2.15
N THR A 664 -10.62 -24.49 1.01
CA THR A 664 -12.06 -24.79 0.83
C THR A 664 -12.37 -26.23 0.40
N ASP A 665 -11.33 -26.98 0.00
CA ASP A 665 -11.47 -28.33 -0.59
C ASP A 665 -10.96 -29.41 0.38
N ILE A 666 -11.34 -29.31 1.67
CA ILE A 666 -10.94 -30.32 2.67
C ILE A 666 -11.82 -31.57 2.51
N GLU A 667 -11.19 -32.73 2.39
CA GLU A 667 -11.86 -34.03 2.30
C GLU A 667 -11.40 -34.94 3.45
N TYR A 668 -12.36 -35.54 4.17
CA TYR A 668 -12.08 -36.51 5.23
C TYR A 668 -12.40 -37.91 4.78
N SER A 669 -11.38 -38.78 4.75
CA SER A 669 -11.55 -40.22 4.64
C SER A 669 -11.85 -40.83 6.02
N LEU A 670 -13.10 -41.22 6.26
CA LEU A 670 -13.56 -41.75 7.54
C LEU A 670 -13.59 -43.27 7.53
N CYS A 671 -12.97 -43.86 8.55
CA CYS A 671 -12.94 -45.29 8.77
C CYS A 671 -14.23 -45.80 9.44
N LYS A 672 -14.50 -47.10 9.32
CA LYS A 672 -15.55 -47.77 10.09
C LYS A 672 -15.20 -47.75 11.59
N GLY A 673 -16.15 -47.34 12.42
CA GLY A 673 -15.92 -47.11 13.85
C GLY A 673 -15.59 -45.64 14.12
N PHE A 674 -14.68 -45.37 15.05
CA PHE A 674 -14.30 -44.01 15.42
C PHE A 674 -13.37 -43.35 14.41
N SER A 675 -13.79 -42.19 13.93
CA SER A 675 -12.97 -41.27 13.14
C SER A 675 -13.01 -39.88 13.78
N MET A 676 -12.04 -39.04 13.43
CA MET A 676 -11.99 -37.65 13.85
C MET A 676 -12.22 -36.77 12.64
N VAL A 677 -12.98 -35.69 12.83
CA VAL A 677 -13.24 -34.67 11.84
C VAL A 677 -13.01 -33.31 12.47
N SER A 678 -12.75 -32.31 11.65
CA SER A 678 -12.83 -30.93 12.10
C SER A 678 -13.86 -30.16 11.30
N VAL A 679 -14.53 -29.21 11.95
CA VAL A 679 -15.46 -28.29 11.30
C VAL A 679 -14.60 -27.17 10.70
N PRO A 680 -14.46 -27.06 9.37
CA PRO A 680 -13.60 -26.03 8.81
C PRO A 680 -14.14 -24.62 9.04
N VAL A 681 -13.26 -23.61 9.02
CA VAL A 681 -13.65 -22.21 9.27
C VAL A 681 -14.53 -21.61 8.17
N TYR A 682 -14.51 -22.19 6.97
CA TYR A 682 -15.37 -21.77 5.87
C TYR A 682 -16.80 -22.32 5.96
N THR A 683 -17.08 -23.29 6.84
CA THR A 683 -18.42 -23.88 6.95
C THR A 683 -19.25 -23.15 7.99
N THR A 684 -20.19 -22.30 7.57
CA THR A 684 -21.11 -21.58 8.48
C THR A 684 -22.44 -22.28 8.70
N SER A 685 -22.72 -23.38 7.98
CA SER A 685 -24.00 -24.11 8.06
C SER A 685 -24.00 -25.26 9.08
N ILE A 686 -22.85 -25.57 9.69
CA ILE A 686 -22.72 -26.59 10.73
C ILE A 686 -22.34 -25.90 12.03
N THR A 687 -23.31 -25.81 12.94
CA THR A 687 -23.19 -25.12 14.22
C THR A 687 -23.53 -26.02 15.41
N THR A 688 -24.13 -27.20 15.18
CA THR A 688 -24.48 -28.17 16.23
C THR A 688 -24.02 -29.59 15.91
N ALA A 689 -23.91 -30.44 16.95
CA ALA A 689 -23.54 -31.85 16.80
C ALA A 689 -24.56 -32.63 15.95
N SER A 690 -25.85 -32.31 16.05
CA SER A 690 -26.89 -32.90 15.20
C SER A 690 -26.76 -32.52 13.72
N GLU A 691 -26.37 -31.27 13.42
CA GLU A 691 -26.10 -30.79 12.06
C GLU A 691 -24.85 -31.48 11.47
N LEU A 692 -23.77 -31.60 12.25
CA LEU A 692 -22.59 -32.35 11.83
C LEU A 692 -22.92 -33.82 11.57
N LEU A 693 -23.67 -34.46 12.46
CA LEU A 693 -24.09 -35.85 12.29
C LEU A 693 -24.92 -36.03 11.01
N ALA A 694 -25.83 -35.11 10.72
CA ALA A 694 -26.65 -35.14 9.51
C ALA A 694 -25.81 -34.93 8.24
N SER A 695 -24.71 -34.17 8.33
CA SER A 695 -23.84 -33.88 7.18
C SER A 695 -22.92 -35.05 6.78
N ILE A 696 -22.69 -36.02 7.67
CA ILE A 696 -21.77 -37.14 7.42
C ILE A 696 -22.55 -38.43 7.15
N PRO A 697 -22.51 -38.98 5.91
CA PRO A 697 -23.19 -40.22 5.59
C PRO A 697 -22.72 -41.39 6.48
N SER A 698 -23.63 -42.26 6.90
CA SER A 698 -23.32 -43.52 7.63
C SER A 698 -22.82 -43.39 9.08
N CYS A 699 -22.70 -42.18 9.63
CA CYS A 699 -22.34 -41.99 11.04
C CYS A 699 -23.57 -41.95 11.95
N THR A 700 -23.40 -42.40 13.20
CA THR A 700 -24.49 -42.60 14.18
C THR A 700 -24.36 -41.76 15.43
N ALA A 701 -23.22 -41.14 15.64
CA ALA A 701 -22.96 -40.35 16.83
C ALA A 701 -21.81 -39.37 16.56
N VAL A 702 -21.92 -38.20 17.19
CA VAL A 702 -20.88 -37.19 17.30
C VAL A 702 -20.50 -37.05 18.76
N TYR A 703 -19.21 -36.96 19.05
CA TYR A 703 -18.71 -36.77 20.39
C TYR A 703 -17.73 -35.60 20.45
N ARG A 704 -17.83 -34.78 21.50
CA ARG A 704 -16.80 -33.79 21.85
C ARG A 704 -15.87 -34.34 22.90
N TRP A 705 -14.61 -33.91 22.81
CA TRP A 705 -13.64 -34.06 23.87
C TRP A 705 -13.83 -32.95 24.92
N LYS A 706 -13.87 -33.32 26.21
CA LYS A 706 -14.15 -32.44 27.36
C LYS A 706 -15.53 -31.76 27.31
N ARG A 707 -16.44 -32.21 28.19
CA ARG A 707 -17.79 -31.64 28.33
C ARG A 707 -17.84 -30.22 28.93
N SER A 708 -16.76 -29.75 29.59
CA SER A 708 -16.63 -28.40 30.18
C SER A 708 -15.21 -27.84 30.06
N GLU A 709 -15.08 -26.57 29.69
CA GLU A 709 -13.82 -25.81 29.53
C GLU A 709 -13.33 -25.15 30.83
N ASP A 710 -13.21 -25.92 31.93
CA ASP A 710 -12.60 -25.39 33.15
C ASP A 710 -11.07 -25.52 33.06
N CYS A 711 -10.40 -24.49 32.52
CA CYS A 711 -8.94 -24.47 32.40
C CYS A 711 -8.21 -24.26 33.76
N ASP A 712 -8.93 -24.01 34.87
CA ASP A 712 -8.35 -23.70 36.18
C ASP A 712 -8.08 -24.94 37.05
N ASN A 713 -8.60 -26.13 36.68
CA ASN A 713 -8.38 -27.37 37.43
C ASN A 713 -7.11 -28.12 36.99
N ALA A 714 -5.98 -27.79 37.60
CA ALA A 714 -4.63 -28.28 37.29
C ALA A 714 -4.28 -29.74 37.73
N SER A 715 -5.26 -30.63 37.95
CA SER A 715 -4.97 -32.04 38.23
C SER A 715 -4.54 -32.76 36.95
N GLY A 716 -3.23 -33.02 36.83
CA GLY A 716 -2.54 -33.47 35.61
C GLY A 716 -3.08 -34.75 34.96
N PHE A 717 -2.84 -34.85 33.65
CA PHE A 717 -3.01 -35.95 32.67
C PHE A 717 -4.25 -36.88 32.71
N ASP A 718 -4.99 -37.01 33.81
CA ASP A 718 -6.04 -38.04 34.01
C ASP A 718 -7.32 -37.56 34.70
N ALA A 719 -7.48 -36.27 35.03
CA ALA A 719 -8.71 -35.80 35.67
C ALA A 719 -9.76 -35.37 34.63
N TYR A 720 -10.67 -36.30 34.32
CA TYR A 720 -11.95 -36.13 33.59
C TYR A 720 -11.92 -36.30 32.05
N PHE A 721 -11.81 -37.55 31.59
CA PHE A 721 -12.31 -37.98 30.28
C PHE A 721 -13.85 -38.00 30.26
N ILE A 722 -14.50 -36.84 30.32
CA ILE A 722 -15.95 -36.77 30.10
C ILE A 722 -16.17 -36.49 28.63
N ILE A 723 -16.30 -37.57 27.87
CA ILE A 723 -16.80 -37.55 26.49
C ILE A 723 -18.31 -37.27 26.56
N SER A 724 -18.84 -36.50 25.61
CA SER A 724 -20.29 -36.28 25.51
C SER A 724 -21.05 -37.59 25.27
N SER A 725 -22.35 -37.60 25.56
CA SER A 725 -23.23 -38.70 25.13
C SER A 725 -23.39 -38.65 23.60
N PRO A 726 -23.56 -39.80 22.90
CA PRO A 726 -23.89 -39.81 21.47
C PRO A 726 -25.18 -39.06 21.12
N ASP A 727 -26.09 -38.91 22.10
CA ASP A 727 -27.39 -38.22 21.94
C ASP A 727 -27.35 -36.75 22.41
N GLU A 728 -26.20 -36.24 22.86
CA GLU A 728 -26.07 -34.86 23.33
C GLU A 728 -25.87 -33.92 22.14
N ASP A 729 -26.80 -32.99 21.94
CA ASP A 729 -26.66 -31.94 20.93
C ASP A 729 -26.00 -30.70 21.55
N PHE A 730 -24.77 -30.41 21.12
CA PHE A 730 -23.95 -29.32 21.65
C PHE A 730 -23.46 -28.41 20.52
N PRO A 731 -23.17 -27.12 20.81
CA PRO A 731 -22.64 -26.21 19.82
C PRO A 731 -21.26 -26.67 19.35
N LEU A 732 -21.02 -26.50 18.05
CA LEU A 732 -19.73 -26.70 17.40
C LEU A 732 -19.11 -25.34 17.10
N PHE A 733 -17.78 -25.32 17.08
CA PHE A 733 -17.00 -24.12 16.81
C PHE A 733 -16.22 -24.32 15.51
N PRO A 734 -16.23 -23.34 14.59
CA PRO A 734 -15.37 -23.38 13.42
C PRO A 734 -13.88 -23.50 13.81
N GLY A 735 -13.18 -24.44 13.20
CA GLY A 735 -11.82 -24.87 13.56
C GLY A 735 -11.73 -25.88 14.70
N GLY A 736 -12.86 -26.25 15.32
CA GLY A 736 -12.92 -27.30 16.34
C GLY A 736 -12.85 -28.71 15.75
N ALA A 737 -12.30 -29.66 16.52
CA ALA A 737 -12.24 -31.07 16.15
C ALA A 737 -13.15 -31.95 17.03
N TYR A 738 -13.79 -32.93 16.40
CA TYR A 738 -14.85 -33.77 16.97
C TYR A 738 -14.69 -35.24 16.54
N TRP A 739 -15.18 -36.14 17.37
CA TRP A 739 -15.22 -37.57 17.05
C TRP A 739 -16.54 -37.94 16.41
N VAL A 740 -16.49 -38.81 15.41
CA VAL A 740 -17.66 -39.36 14.74
C VAL A 740 -17.57 -40.88 14.72
N ASN A 741 -18.68 -41.55 14.95
CA ASN A 741 -18.73 -43.02 14.89
C ASN A 741 -19.54 -43.48 13.68
N CYS A 742 -18.87 -44.16 12.75
CA CYS A 742 -19.40 -44.48 11.43
C CYS A 742 -19.61 -45.98 11.24
N LYS A 743 -20.80 -46.38 10.78
CA LYS A 743 -21.16 -47.79 10.59
C LYS A 743 -20.33 -48.47 9.50
N THR A 744 -19.93 -47.70 8.50
CA THR A 744 -19.10 -48.10 7.35
C THR A 744 -18.09 -47.01 7.06
N ALA A 745 -17.00 -47.36 6.38
CA ALA A 745 -16.09 -46.36 5.85
C ALA A 745 -16.83 -45.43 4.87
N THR A 746 -16.51 -44.15 4.89
CA THR A 746 -17.18 -43.12 4.10
C THR A 746 -16.23 -41.95 3.86
N THR A 747 -16.55 -41.11 2.89
CA THR A 747 -15.90 -39.81 2.72
C THR A 747 -16.84 -38.72 3.21
N TRP A 748 -16.28 -37.71 3.87
CA TRP A 748 -17.00 -36.48 4.20
C TRP A 748 -16.31 -35.27 3.60
N ILE A 749 -17.07 -34.52 2.82
CA ILE A 749 -16.69 -33.20 2.33
C ILE A 749 -17.55 -32.20 3.09
N PRO A 750 -16.96 -31.32 3.92
CA PRO A 750 -17.71 -30.32 4.67
C PRO A 750 -18.48 -29.39 3.71
N PRO A 751 -19.76 -29.11 3.97
CA PRO A 751 -20.56 -28.26 3.10
C PRO A 751 -20.08 -26.80 3.16
N ASN A 752 -19.95 -26.18 1.99
CA ASN A 752 -19.73 -24.74 1.86
C ASN A 752 -21.11 -24.02 1.89
N PRO A 753 -21.33 -22.97 2.70
CA PRO A 753 -22.57 -22.20 2.72
C PRO A 753 -22.90 -21.52 1.39
#